data_AF-A0A9Q0VR22-F1
#
_entry.id   AF-A0A9Q0VR22-F1
#
_cell.length_a   1.000
_cell.length_b   1.000
_cell.length_c   1.000
_cell.angle_alpha   90.00
_cell.angle_beta   90.00
_cell.angle_gamma   90.00
#
_symmetry.space_group_name_H-M   'P 1'
#
loop_
_entity.id
_entity.type
_entity.pdbx_description
1 polymer ?
#
loop_
_entity_poly.entity_id
_entity_poly.type
_entity_poly.pdbx_seq_one_letter_code
_entity_poly.pdbx_strand_id
1 'polypeptide(L)'
;MKLDVQSLMAQSIRSRRTSFSSTNGNEETPTHPSASFSNGDGYDSDGSNFDTPTPATLSMAIPAELAGAIPLIDKFQVEGFLKLMQKQIQSTGKRGFFSKKSAGPQVREKFTFEDMLCFQKDPIPTSLLKINSDLLGKLFKHTLKRAELRDEIFAQISKQTRNNPDRQYLIKAWELMYLCASTMPPSKEIGGYLSEYVHNVAYGASIDSEVQSLALNTLNALKRSVKAGPRHTIPGREEIEAHLTGRKLTTIVFFLDETFEEITYDMATTVSDAVEELSGIIKLSAFSSFSLFEYCKVVSGSKSSDPGNEEYIGLDDNKYIGDLLAEFKAAKDRSKGEILHCKLIFKKKLFRESDEAVTDPMFVQLSYVQLQHDYIMGNYPVGREDAAQLSALQILVDIGFFGSQESSIDWTSLLERFLPRQIAITRGKREWELDILSRYHSMENLTKDDARQQFLRILRSLPYGNSVFFSVRKIDDPIGLLPGRIILGINKRGVHFFRPVPKEYLHSAELRDIMQFGSSNTAVFFKMRVAGVLHIFQFETKQGEEICVALQTHINDKCTKNALNELSKTIEESQKKSEQLLEELHEKQDQEVKLQEQLEGLKDSLRSQKQNLAEVQCDRDRLKSLCAEKDAAFQVALSEKRSLETRLASLSNLAPEKNAKKDLVGANNQVLHKLQDELKLRKEELHAAEERMQRLANEKILLEQKISRFERKVEEMEVVEKNLEQERQSLKLRVIELERKLEMFARDLATSKSTLAIVNANLASLQNNLKELEELREMKEDIDRKNEQTASILKMQASQLAELEVLYKEEQVLRKTLF
;
A
#
# COMPACT_ATOMS: atom_id res chain seq x y z
N MET A 1 -22.22 -39.18 36.66
CA MET A 1 -22.91 -39.56 37.90
C MET A 1 -21.84 -39.84 38.94
N LYS A 2 -21.78 -39.05 40.04
CA LYS A 2 -20.72 -39.07 41.08
C LYS A 2 -19.30 -38.70 40.58
N LEU A 3 -18.62 -37.69 41.14
CA LEU A 3 -18.10 -37.48 42.53
C LEU A 3 -16.92 -38.43 42.85
N ASP A 4 -15.80 -38.01 43.48
CA ASP A 4 -15.20 -36.69 43.78
C ASP A 4 -13.81 -36.92 44.44
N VAL A 5 -13.26 -35.91 45.15
CA VAL A 5 -12.20 -35.95 46.19
C VAL A 5 -10.77 -35.86 45.61
N GLN A 6 -10.11 -34.69 45.55
CA GLN A 6 -9.50 -33.88 46.65
C GLN A 6 -8.18 -34.48 47.21
N SER A 7 -7.22 -33.78 47.84
CA SER A 7 -6.94 -32.36 48.17
C SER A 7 -5.45 -32.29 48.62
N LEU A 8 -4.73 -31.18 48.89
CA LEU A 8 -4.91 -29.71 48.93
C LEU A 8 -3.50 -29.11 48.58
N MET A 9 -2.95 -27.91 48.85
CA MET A 9 -3.19 -26.60 49.51
C MET A 9 -2.14 -25.64 48.84
N ALA A 10 -2.10 -24.30 48.87
CA ALA A 10 -2.99 -23.18 49.20
C ALA A 10 -2.36 -21.97 48.44
N GLN A 11 -3.08 -21.13 47.68
CA GLN A 11 -3.81 -19.92 48.11
C GLN A 11 -3.00 -18.89 48.94
N SER A 12 -3.20 -17.56 48.81
CA SER A 12 -3.82 -16.70 47.78
C SER A 12 -3.66 -15.20 48.20
N ILE A 13 -4.23 -14.26 47.44
CA ILE A 13 -4.56 -12.84 47.78
C ILE A 13 -3.33 -11.90 47.92
N ARG A 14 -3.06 -10.87 47.09
CA ARG A 14 -3.85 -9.87 46.32
C ARG A 14 -4.36 -8.67 47.13
N SER A 15 -3.70 -7.52 47.03
CA SER A 15 -4.34 -6.22 47.29
C SER A 15 -3.71 -5.06 46.49
N ARG A 16 -4.51 -4.01 46.27
CA ARG A 16 -4.11 -2.72 45.68
C ARG A 16 -4.04 -1.67 46.80
N ARG A 17 -3.27 -0.60 46.63
CA ARG A 17 -3.76 0.79 46.86
C ARG A 17 -2.81 1.88 46.36
N THR A 18 -3.38 3.07 46.24
CA THR A 18 -2.78 4.34 45.78
C THR A 18 -2.83 5.37 46.91
N SER A 19 -1.83 6.24 47.04
CA SER A 19 -1.92 7.46 47.86
C SER A 19 -0.86 8.49 47.49
N PHE A 20 -1.23 9.77 47.53
CA PHE A 20 -0.33 10.94 47.47
C PHE A 20 0.39 11.15 48.81
N SER A 21 1.62 11.69 48.80
CA SER A 21 2.05 12.78 49.70
C SER A 21 3.43 13.34 49.33
N SER A 22 3.63 14.65 49.55
CA SER A 22 4.91 15.37 49.42
C SER A 22 5.70 15.37 50.75
N THR A 23 7.01 15.68 50.71
CA THR A 23 7.63 16.87 51.39
C THR A 23 9.11 16.69 51.82
N ASN A 24 9.97 17.62 51.35
CA ASN A 24 11.29 18.10 51.84
C ASN A 24 12.52 17.18 52.08
N GLY A 25 13.71 17.71 51.76
CA GLY A 25 14.89 17.60 52.65
C GLY A 25 16.32 17.59 52.05
N ASN A 26 16.85 18.75 51.61
CA ASN A 26 18.30 19.13 51.53
C ASN A 26 19.24 18.21 50.67
N GLU A 27 20.51 18.45 50.32
CA GLU A 27 21.55 19.52 50.37
C GLU A 27 22.62 19.11 49.29
N GLU A 28 23.48 19.91 48.64
CA GLU A 28 23.66 21.37 48.45
C GLU A 28 24.40 21.61 47.09
N THR A 29 25.18 22.70 46.88
CA THR A 29 25.97 22.95 45.64
C THR A 29 27.25 23.77 45.90
N PRO A 30 28.29 23.67 45.04
CA PRO A 30 29.06 24.86 44.61
C PRO A 30 29.28 24.88 43.07
N THR A 31 28.66 25.78 42.29
CA THR A 31 28.99 27.21 42.02
C THR A 31 30.18 27.50 41.08
N HIS A 32 29.89 28.17 39.96
CA HIS A 32 30.86 28.85 39.08
C HIS A 32 31.39 30.17 39.69
N PRO A 33 32.33 30.87 39.03
CA PRO A 33 31.92 32.14 38.37
C PRO A 33 32.46 32.30 36.92
N SER A 34 32.36 33.51 36.34
CA SER A 34 32.26 33.74 34.88
C SER A 34 32.89 35.06 34.36
N ALA A 35 32.93 35.21 33.02
CA ALA A 35 33.27 36.41 32.22
C ALA A 35 34.78 36.77 32.16
N SER A 36 35.30 37.62 31.24
CA SER A 36 34.66 38.53 30.23
C SER A 36 35.50 38.73 28.94
N PHE A 37 34.96 39.47 27.95
CA PHE A 37 35.61 39.85 26.68
C PHE A 37 36.71 40.93 26.81
N SER A 38 37.68 40.95 25.88
CA SER A 38 38.26 42.18 25.26
C SER A 38 39.12 41.88 24.02
N ASN A 39 39.22 42.85 23.09
CA ASN A 39 40.11 42.82 21.90
C ASN A 39 41.50 43.44 22.20
N GLY A 40 42.49 43.23 21.32
CA GLY A 40 43.72 44.05 21.30
C GLY A 40 44.77 43.60 20.27
N ASP A 41 45.16 44.49 19.36
CA ASP A 41 46.15 44.28 18.30
C ASP A 41 47.62 44.35 18.77
N GLY A 42 48.58 43.89 17.96
CA GLY A 42 50.02 44.12 18.19
C GLY A 42 50.98 43.49 17.18
N TYR A 43 51.66 44.34 16.38
CA TYR A 43 52.88 44.02 15.60
C TYR A 43 54.09 43.81 16.55
N ASP A 44 55.21 43.16 16.19
CA ASP A 44 56.16 43.63 15.16
C ASP A 44 57.24 42.60 14.72
N SER A 45 58.16 43.03 13.85
CA SER A 45 59.17 42.21 13.12
C SER A 45 60.59 42.22 13.72
N ASP A 46 61.43 41.22 13.39
CA ASP A 46 62.67 41.38 12.57
C ASP A 46 63.67 40.19 12.66
N GLY A 47 64.67 40.14 11.74
CA GLY A 47 66.03 39.74 12.15
C GLY A 47 66.71 38.49 11.52
N SER A 48 66.81 38.42 10.19
CA SER A 48 67.90 37.78 9.38
C SER A 48 69.00 36.89 10.05
N ASN A 49 69.36 35.74 9.42
CA ASN A 49 70.61 35.59 8.63
C ASN A 49 70.99 34.18 8.10
N PHE A 50 71.53 34.16 6.86
CA PHE A 50 72.47 33.20 6.23
C PHE A 50 72.10 31.72 5.94
N ASP A 51 72.84 31.16 4.96
CA ASP A 51 72.50 30.00 4.12
C ASP A 51 73.35 28.73 4.37
N THR A 52 72.78 27.56 4.01
CA THR A 52 73.42 26.24 3.73
C THR A 52 74.12 25.52 4.90
N PRO A 53 73.95 24.18 5.07
CA PRO A 53 74.47 23.19 4.10
C PRO A 53 73.59 21.96 3.80
N THR A 54 74.04 21.15 2.83
CA THR A 54 73.53 19.82 2.46
C THR A 54 74.57 18.74 2.79
N PRO A 55 74.23 17.43 2.80
CA PRO A 55 73.11 16.79 3.51
C PRO A 55 73.63 15.81 4.59
N ALA A 56 72.88 15.64 5.68
CA ALA A 56 73.14 14.59 6.68
C ALA A 56 71.86 13.78 6.97
N THR A 57 72.02 12.45 7.11
CA THR A 57 70.90 11.51 7.29
C THR A 57 70.49 11.41 8.75
N LEU A 58 69.19 11.57 9.07
CA LEU A 58 68.40 10.61 9.87
C LEU A 58 66.99 11.12 10.26
N SER A 59 66.14 10.14 10.60
CA SER A 59 64.85 10.24 11.31
C SER A 59 63.67 10.91 10.59
N MET A 60 62.58 10.16 10.45
CA MET A 60 61.25 10.70 10.17
C MET A 60 60.45 10.79 11.46
N ALA A 61 60.07 12.00 11.87
CA ALA A 61 58.99 12.20 12.83
C ALA A 61 57.68 12.39 12.07
N ILE A 62 56.72 11.48 12.27
CA ILE A 62 55.34 11.65 11.79
C ILE A 62 54.62 12.58 12.79
N PRO A 63 53.85 13.60 12.35
CA PRO A 63 53.06 14.43 13.26
C PRO A 63 52.12 13.61 14.14
N ALA A 64 51.99 13.98 15.41
CA ALA A 64 51.23 13.21 16.40
C ALA A 64 49.75 12.98 16.01
N GLU A 65 49.18 13.91 15.23
CA GLU A 65 47.82 13.87 14.69
C GLU A 65 47.56 12.66 13.75
N LEU A 66 48.60 12.08 13.16
CA LEU A 66 48.50 10.89 12.29
C LEU A 66 48.76 9.56 13.00
N ALA A 67 49.13 9.57 14.29
CA ALA A 67 49.44 8.33 15.03
C ALA A 67 48.24 7.36 15.11
N GLY A 68 47.01 7.88 15.13
CA GLY A 68 45.77 7.08 15.13
C GLY A 68 45.50 6.31 13.83
N ALA A 69 46.17 6.63 12.72
CA ALA A 69 45.99 5.94 11.44
C ALA A 69 46.85 4.66 11.30
N ILE A 70 47.89 4.51 12.13
CA ILE A 70 48.84 3.38 12.04
C ILE A 70 48.14 2.01 12.14
N PRO A 71 47.19 1.77 13.08
CA PRO A 71 46.49 0.48 13.18
C PRO A 71 45.54 0.17 12.01
N LEU A 72 45.19 1.16 11.18
CA LEU A 72 44.37 0.95 9.97
C LEU A 72 45.26 0.58 8.78
N ILE A 73 46.46 1.15 8.69
CA ILE A 73 47.46 0.84 7.65
C ILE A 73 47.93 -0.61 7.77
N ASP A 74 48.24 -1.09 8.98
CA ASP A 74 48.61 -2.51 9.21
C ASP A 74 47.44 -3.49 9.00
N LYS A 75 46.18 -3.03 9.09
CA LYS A 75 45.00 -3.88 8.94
C LYS A 75 44.71 -4.24 7.48
N PHE A 76 45.05 -3.35 6.54
CA PHE A 76 45.03 -3.66 5.11
C PHE A 76 46.39 -4.26 4.70
N GLN A 77 46.45 -5.58 4.54
CA GLN A 77 47.66 -6.30 4.11
C GLN A 77 48.01 -6.08 2.62
N VAL A 78 48.12 -4.82 2.18
CA VAL A 78 48.41 -4.43 0.79
C VAL A 78 49.67 -5.13 0.26
N GLU A 79 50.74 -5.20 1.05
CA GLU A 79 51.98 -5.86 0.66
C GLU A 79 51.83 -7.40 0.56
N GLY A 80 50.94 -8.00 1.35
CA GLY A 80 50.58 -9.42 1.26
C GLY A 80 49.76 -9.73 0.01
N PHE A 81 48.75 -8.90 -0.27
CA PHE A 81 47.92 -8.96 -1.47
C PHE A 81 48.75 -8.80 -2.76
N LEU A 82 49.64 -7.81 -2.81
CA LEU A 82 50.56 -7.59 -3.93
C LEU A 82 51.49 -8.81 -4.15
N LYS A 83 52.07 -9.38 -3.08
CA LYS A 83 52.92 -10.59 -3.18
C LYS A 83 52.14 -11.82 -3.67
N LEU A 84 50.89 -12.00 -3.23
CA LEU A 84 50.01 -13.06 -3.74
C LEU A 84 49.69 -12.89 -5.24
N MET A 85 49.28 -11.68 -5.64
CA MET A 85 49.01 -11.32 -7.03
C MET A 85 50.22 -11.55 -7.95
N GLN A 86 51.40 -11.08 -7.54
CA GLN A 86 52.64 -11.20 -8.32
C GLN A 86 53.06 -12.67 -8.49
N LYS A 87 52.91 -13.49 -7.43
CA LYS A 87 53.16 -14.95 -7.48
C LYS A 87 52.19 -15.65 -8.44
N GLN A 88 50.92 -15.24 -8.46
CA GLN A 88 49.90 -15.83 -9.34
C GLN A 88 50.09 -15.41 -10.81
N ILE A 89 50.54 -14.18 -11.09
CA ILE A 89 50.91 -13.74 -12.45
C ILE A 89 52.07 -14.59 -12.99
N GLN A 90 53.16 -14.74 -12.23
CA GLN A 90 54.34 -15.51 -12.64
C GLN A 90 54.03 -17.00 -12.89
N SER A 91 53.06 -17.57 -12.18
CA SER A 91 52.63 -18.97 -12.38
C SER A 91 52.02 -19.26 -13.76
N THR A 92 51.53 -18.24 -14.47
CA THR A 92 50.81 -18.40 -15.76
C THR A 92 51.69 -18.21 -17.01
N GLY A 93 52.99 -17.91 -16.85
CA GLY A 93 53.86 -17.39 -17.92
C GLY A 93 55.11 -18.19 -18.26
N LYS A 94 55.05 -19.52 -18.45
CA LYS A 94 56.22 -20.33 -18.86
C LYS A 94 56.24 -20.70 -20.35
N ARG A 95 56.98 -19.92 -21.18
CA ARG A 95 57.62 -20.39 -22.44
C ARG A 95 58.59 -19.36 -23.06
N GLY A 96 59.79 -19.80 -23.46
CA GLY A 96 60.76 -19.08 -24.31
C GLY A 96 61.63 -18.03 -23.60
N PHE A 97 62.92 -18.28 -23.28
CA PHE A 97 64.15 -18.36 -24.10
C PHE A 97 64.91 -17.02 -24.32
N PHE A 98 66.24 -17.11 -24.41
CA PHE A 98 67.22 -16.03 -24.24
C PHE A 98 67.21 -14.92 -25.31
N SER A 99 67.50 -13.68 -24.88
CA SER A 99 68.41 -12.77 -25.62
C SER A 99 69.13 -11.78 -24.68
N LYS A 100 70.08 -11.00 -25.21
CA LYS A 100 71.11 -10.26 -24.46
C LYS A 100 70.75 -8.79 -24.16
N LYS A 101 71.48 -8.20 -23.20
CA LYS A 101 71.49 -6.76 -22.89
C LYS A 101 71.89 -5.90 -24.09
N SER A 102 71.21 -4.76 -24.26
CA SER A 102 71.82 -3.48 -24.64
C SER A 102 71.14 -2.36 -23.83
N ALA A 103 71.79 -1.21 -23.66
CA ALA A 103 71.31 -0.11 -22.84
C ALA A 103 71.07 1.15 -23.69
N GLY A 104 69.98 1.84 -23.43
CA GLY A 104 69.63 3.13 -24.04
C GLY A 104 68.27 3.61 -23.53
N PRO A 105 68.02 4.92 -23.40
CA PRO A 105 66.77 5.46 -22.87
C PRO A 105 65.65 5.39 -23.91
N GLN A 106 65.09 4.20 -24.11
CA GLN A 106 63.86 4.00 -24.88
C GLN A 106 62.65 4.43 -24.04
N VAL A 107 61.80 5.30 -24.61
CA VAL A 107 60.52 5.69 -23.99
C VAL A 107 59.61 4.46 -23.95
N ARG A 108 59.18 4.05 -22.75
CA ARG A 108 58.45 2.80 -22.52
C ARG A 108 56.98 2.96 -22.92
N GLU A 109 56.68 2.90 -24.22
CA GLU A 109 55.34 3.10 -24.81
C GLU A 109 54.23 2.12 -24.35
N LYS A 110 54.56 1.12 -23.52
CA LYS A 110 53.61 0.11 -23.05
C LYS A 110 53.50 0.12 -21.54
N PHE A 111 52.41 0.70 -21.05
CA PHE A 111 51.96 0.56 -19.68
C PHE A 111 51.43 -0.85 -19.42
N THR A 112 51.79 -1.42 -18.27
CA THR A 112 51.37 -2.76 -17.85
C THR A 112 50.32 -2.69 -16.75
N PHE A 113 49.67 -3.83 -16.50
CA PHE A 113 48.73 -4.02 -15.40
C PHE A 113 49.38 -3.87 -14.02
N GLU A 114 50.70 -4.10 -13.91
CA GLU A 114 51.45 -3.96 -12.66
C GLU A 114 51.75 -2.49 -12.36
N ASP A 115 52.05 -1.69 -13.39
CA ASP A 115 52.21 -0.23 -13.28
C ASP A 115 50.87 0.49 -12.96
N MET A 116 49.72 -0.20 -13.06
CA MET A 116 48.38 0.30 -12.68
C MET A 116 47.97 -0.01 -11.23
N LEU A 117 48.75 -0.81 -10.49
CA LEU A 117 48.41 -1.26 -9.12
C LEU A 117 49.42 -0.79 -8.06
N CYS A 118 50.39 0.03 -8.45
CA CYS A 118 51.37 0.57 -7.54
C CYS A 118 50.87 1.90 -6.94
N PHE A 119 50.67 1.94 -5.62
CA PHE A 119 50.61 3.17 -4.82
C PHE A 119 52.00 3.83 -4.73
N GLN A 120 52.58 4.14 -5.89
CA GLN A 120 53.86 4.83 -6.00
C GLN A 120 53.67 6.31 -5.66
N LYS A 121 54.73 6.97 -5.15
CA LYS A 121 54.70 8.40 -4.82
C LYS A 121 54.55 9.30 -6.05
N ASP A 122 54.86 8.77 -7.23
CA ASP A 122 54.69 9.43 -8.51
C ASP A 122 53.20 9.69 -8.84
N PRO A 123 52.89 10.72 -9.65
CA PRO A 123 51.53 10.94 -10.16
C PRO A 123 51.12 9.80 -11.10
N ILE A 124 49.82 9.58 -11.27
CA ILE A 124 49.34 8.67 -12.31
C ILE A 124 49.83 9.22 -13.66
N PRO A 125 50.45 8.39 -14.52
CA PRO A 125 51.05 8.88 -15.74
C PRO A 125 49.98 9.49 -16.64
N THR A 126 50.26 10.67 -17.17
CA THR A 126 49.35 11.45 -18.03
C THR A 126 48.94 10.70 -19.30
N SER A 127 49.56 9.57 -19.63
CA SER A 127 49.10 8.63 -20.66
C SER A 127 47.75 7.97 -20.36
N LEU A 128 47.29 7.88 -19.11
CA LEU A 128 45.92 7.46 -18.78
C LEU A 128 44.89 8.58 -19.00
N LEU A 129 45.33 9.84 -18.91
CA LEU A 129 44.50 11.02 -19.23
C LEU A 129 44.50 11.32 -20.73
N LYS A 130 45.32 10.63 -21.53
CA LYS A 130 45.15 10.53 -22.99
C LYS A 130 44.01 9.56 -23.27
N ILE A 131 42.78 10.06 -23.13
CA ILE A 131 41.54 9.28 -23.36
C ILE A 131 41.54 8.72 -24.79
N ASN A 132 41.83 7.43 -24.89
CA ASN A 132 41.84 6.64 -26.11
C ASN A 132 40.94 5.42 -25.86
N SER A 133 40.01 5.14 -26.78
CA SER A 133 39.10 3.99 -26.71
C SER A 133 39.84 2.65 -26.54
N ASP A 134 41.04 2.51 -27.10
CA ASP A 134 41.88 1.30 -26.93
C ASP A 134 42.48 1.17 -25.52
N LEU A 135 42.59 2.25 -24.74
CA LEU A 135 43.05 2.24 -23.36
C LEU A 135 41.86 2.04 -22.41
N LEU A 136 40.75 2.76 -22.63
CA LEU A 136 39.49 2.55 -21.92
C LEU A 136 38.99 1.11 -22.04
N GLY A 137 38.99 0.56 -23.26
CA GLY A 137 38.58 -0.83 -23.49
C GLY A 137 39.46 -1.86 -22.78
N LYS A 138 40.75 -1.55 -22.53
CA LYS A 138 41.62 -2.38 -21.68
C LYS A 138 41.29 -2.20 -20.20
N LEU A 139 41.08 -0.97 -19.74
CA LEU A 139 40.70 -0.65 -18.36
C LEU A 139 39.40 -1.39 -17.95
N PHE A 140 38.31 -1.17 -18.70
CA PHE A 140 37.01 -1.79 -18.41
C PHE A 140 37.04 -3.33 -18.51
N LYS A 141 37.85 -3.89 -19.43
CA LYS A 141 38.07 -5.35 -19.52
C LYS A 141 38.62 -5.96 -18.21
N HIS A 142 39.34 -5.20 -17.41
CA HIS A 142 39.84 -5.63 -16.10
C HIS A 142 38.88 -5.26 -14.97
N THR A 143 38.40 -4.02 -14.88
CA THR A 143 37.58 -3.54 -13.74
C THR A 143 36.15 -4.08 -13.73
N LEU A 144 35.55 -4.38 -14.89
CA LEU A 144 34.24 -5.05 -14.92
C LEU A 144 34.36 -6.50 -14.41
N LYS A 145 35.48 -7.18 -14.69
CA LYS A 145 35.73 -8.59 -14.35
C LYS A 145 36.30 -8.85 -12.95
N ARG A 146 36.80 -7.82 -12.28
CA ARG A 146 37.43 -7.90 -10.94
C ARG A 146 36.93 -6.74 -10.10
N ALA A 147 36.06 -7.04 -9.13
CA ALA A 147 35.45 -6.03 -8.26
C ALA A 147 36.51 -5.28 -7.42
N GLU A 148 37.58 -5.99 -7.05
CA GLU A 148 38.73 -5.51 -6.29
C GLU A 148 39.47 -4.36 -7.00
N LEU A 149 39.32 -4.25 -8.32
CA LEU A 149 39.96 -3.21 -9.14
C LEU A 149 39.09 -1.97 -9.35
N ARG A 150 37.81 -2.00 -8.94
CA ARG A 150 36.88 -0.87 -9.14
C ARG A 150 37.19 0.26 -8.18
N ASP A 151 37.38 -0.07 -6.90
CA ASP A 151 37.69 0.93 -5.88
C ASP A 151 39.07 1.55 -6.09
N GLU A 152 40.04 0.75 -6.51
CA GLU A 152 41.37 1.23 -6.89
C GLU A 152 41.30 2.26 -8.02
N ILE A 153 40.57 2.01 -9.11
CA ILE A 153 40.47 3.00 -10.20
C ILE A 153 39.70 4.26 -9.76
N PHE A 154 38.65 4.14 -8.93
CA PHE A 154 37.94 5.30 -8.40
C PHE A 154 38.80 6.15 -7.45
N ALA A 155 39.60 5.52 -6.58
CA ALA A 155 40.56 6.20 -5.72
C ALA A 155 41.68 6.88 -6.55
N GLN A 156 42.19 6.18 -7.56
CA GLN A 156 43.18 6.70 -8.50
C GLN A 156 42.70 7.93 -9.27
N ILE A 157 41.49 7.89 -9.85
CA ILE A 157 40.94 9.07 -10.53
C ILE A 157 40.69 10.19 -9.51
N SER A 158 40.20 9.87 -8.30
CA SER A 158 39.98 10.85 -7.22
C SER A 158 41.27 11.55 -6.74
N LYS A 159 42.44 10.92 -6.89
CA LYS A 159 43.76 11.55 -6.69
C LYS A 159 44.03 12.59 -7.77
N GLN A 160 43.72 12.28 -9.04
CA GLN A 160 44.02 13.14 -10.19
C GLN A 160 43.01 14.28 -10.43
N THR A 161 41.81 14.21 -9.83
CA THR A 161 40.81 15.28 -9.82
C THR A 161 41.01 16.31 -8.69
N ARG A 162 41.99 16.11 -7.80
CA ARG A 162 42.31 17.01 -6.66
C ARG A 162 43.62 17.76 -6.92
N ASN A 163 43.60 19.08 -6.71
CA ASN A 163 44.78 19.96 -6.75
C ASN A 163 45.67 19.82 -8.01
N ASN A 164 45.09 19.42 -9.14
CA ASN A 164 45.79 19.24 -10.40
C ASN A 164 46.02 20.63 -11.05
N PRO A 165 47.27 21.09 -11.23
CA PRO A 165 47.57 22.44 -11.69
C PRO A 165 47.31 22.65 -13.20
N ASP A 166 47.20 21.56 -13.97
CA ASP A 166 46.91 21.62 -15.39
C ASP A 166 45.41 21.41 -15.64
N ARG A 167 44.75 22.45 -16.14
CA ARG A 167 43.33 22.44 -16.49
C ARG A 167 42.96 21.30 -17.45
N GLN A 168 43.78 21.02 -18.46
CA GLN A 168 43.46 20.01 -19.47
C GLN A 168 43.48 18.62 -18.85
N TYR A 169 44.49 18.31 -18.03
CA TYR A 169 44.54 17.05 -17.30
C TYR A 169 43.47 16.93 -16.21
N LEU A 170 43.06 18.04 -15.59
CA LEU A 170 41.92 18.06 -14.65
C LEU A 170 40.60 17.69 -15.36
N ILE A 171 40.29 18.29 -16.52
CA ILE A 171 39.10 17.94 -17.32
C ILE A 171 39.15 16.47 -17.73
N LYS A 172 40.29 15.98 -18.26
CA LYS A 172 40.45 14.57 -18.67
C LYS A 172 40.30 13.59 -17.49
N ALA A 173 40.65 13.99 -16.26
CA ALA A 173 40.39 13.18 -15.07
C ALA A 173 38.89 13.11 -14.72
N TRP A 174 38.16 14.21 -14.87
CA TRP A 174 36.71 14.26 -14.64
C TRP A 174 35.88 13.55 -15.72
N GLU A 175 36.26 13.65 -16.99
CA GLU A 175 35.69 12.83 -18.07
C GLU A 175 35.90 11.32 -17.81
N LEU A 176 37.09 10.93 -17.36
CA LEU A 176 37.39 9.54 -17.00
C LEU A 176 36.59 9.08 -15.76
N MET A 177 36.40 9.94 -14.77
CA MET A 177 35.53 9.69 -13.61
C MET A 177 34.09 9.44 -14.05
N TYR A 178 33.55 10.31 -14.92
CA TYR A 178 32.20 10.22 -15.47
C TYR A 178 31.99 8.93 -16.27
N LEU A 179 32.93 8.57 -17.14
CA LEU A 179 32.92 7.32 -17.89
C LEU A 179 32.94 6.09 -16.98
N CYS A 180 33.78 6.09 -15.93
CA CYS A 180 33.81 4.99 -14.96
C CYS A 180 32.49 4.88 -14.20
N ALA A 181 31.99 5.99 -13.65
CA ALA A 181 30.71 6.04 -12.93
C ALA A 181 29.51 5.61 -13.77
N SER A 182 29.53 5.88 -15.08
CA SER A 182 28.46 5.47 -16.02
C SER A 182 28.58 3.99 -16.45
N THR A 183 29.74 3.37 -16.23
CA THR A 183 30.02 1.98 -16.64
C THR A 183 29.90 1.01 -15.47
N MET A 184 30.16 1.45 -14.24
CA MET A 184 30.10 0.63 -13.02
C MET A 184 30.03 1.50 -11.76
N PRO A 185 29.38 1.03 -10.68
CA PRO A 185 29.49 1.66 -9.37
C PRO A 185 30.82 1.29 -8.67
N PRO A 186 31.28 2.11 -7.71
CA PRO A 186 32.23 1.69 -6.68
C PRO A 186 31.61 0.63 -5.75
N SER A 187 32.40 0.06 -4.85
CA SER A 187 31.86 -0.74 -3.73
C SER A 187 31.05 0.09 -2.74
N LYS A 188 30.36 -0.61 -1.84
CA LYS A 188 29.66 0.01 -0.70
C LYS A 188 30.60 0.70 0.29
N GLU A 189 31.87 0.31 0.33
CA GLU A 189 32.85 0.84 1.31
C GLU A 189 33.31 2.26 0.92
N ILE A 190 33.70 2.48 -0.34
CA ILE A 190 34.13 3.82 -0.79
C ILE A 190 32.99 4.68 -1.36
N GLY A 191 31.86 4.06 -1.74
CA GLY A 191 30.80 4.72 -2.52
C GLY A 191 30.19 5.95 -1.84
N GLY A 192 30.10 5.97 -0.51
CA GLY A 192 29.67 7.14 0.26
C GLY A 192 30.66 8.30 0.11
N TYR A 193 31.93 8.07 0.45
CA TYR A 193 33.01 9.06 0.36
C TYR A 193 33.20 9.61 -1.07
N LEU A 194 33.08 8.75 -2.09
CA LEU A 194 33.14 9.19 -3.49
C LEU A 194 31.95 10.08 -3.84
N SER A 195 30.74 9.70 -3.45
CA SER A 195 29.52 10.47 -3.74
C SER A 195 29.54 11.83 -3.05
N GLU A 196 29.99 11.91 -1.80
CA GLU A 196 30.17 13.17 -1.07
C GLU A 196 31.24 14.06 -1.70
N TYR A 197 32.39 13.49 -2.08
CA TYR A 197 33.44 14.24 -2.78
C TYR A 197 32.94 14.83 -4.10
N VAL A 198 32.28 14.01 -4.94
CA VAL A 198 31.74 14.45 -6.24
C VAL A 198 30.64 15.50 -6.05
N HIS A 199 29.76 15.34 -5.06
CA HIS A 199 28.76 16.33 -4.68
C HIS A 199 29.39 17.69 -4.31
N ASN A 200 30.41 17.68 -3.46
CA ASN A 200 31.07 18.90 -2.99
C ASN A 200 31.86 19.63 -4.09
N VAL A 201 32.25 18.93 -5.17
CA VAL A 201 32.81 19.55 -6.38
C VAL A 201 31.70 20.06 -7.30
N ALA A 202 30.61 19.31 -7.48
CA ALA A 202 29.48 19.68 -8.34
C ALA A 202 28.76 20.97 -7.89
N TYR A 203 28.73 21.25 -6.58
CA TYR A 203 28.12 22.46 -5.99
C TYR A 203 29.15 23.44 -5.40
N GLY A 204 30.45 23.25 -5.68
CA GLY A 204 31.52 24.08 -5.14
C GLY A 204 31.66 25.44 -5.83
N ALA A 205 31.27 26.53 -5.17
CA ALA A 205 31.21 27.88 -5.75
C ALA A 205 32.54 28.45 -6.31
N SER A 206 33.69 27.87 -5.95
CA SER A 206 35.03 28.24 -6.44
C SER A 206 35.62 27.25 -7.46
N ILE A 207 34.87 26.23 -7.86
CA ILE A 207 35.27 25.23 -8.86
C ILE A 207 34.99 25.76 -10.27
N ASP A 208 35.81 25.36 -11.24
CA ASP A 208 35.58 25.68 -12.65
C ASP A 208 34.26 25.08 -13.20
N SER A 209 33.55 25.84 -14.04
CA SER A 209 32.21 25.48 -14.56
C SER A 209 32.17 24.17 -15.37
N GLU A 210 33.21 23.87 -16.15
CA GLU A 210 33.30 22.61 -16.93
C GLU A 210 33.50 21.42 -15.99
N VAL A 211 34.28 21.62 -14.93
CA VAL A 211 34.50 20.62 -13.86
C VAL A 211 33.24 20.43 -13.01
N GLN A 212 32.51 21.50 -12.66
CA GLN A 212 31.21 21.40 -11.96
C GLN A 212 30.21 20.57 -12.79
N SER A 213 30.12 20.83 -14.10
CA SER A 213 29.24 20.09 -15.02
C SER A 213 29.60 18.59 -15.09
N LEU A 214 30.88 18.25 -15.27
CA LEU A 214 31.34 16.86 -15.27
C LEU A 214 31.14 16.18 -13.90
N ALA A 215 31.30 16.89 -12.79
CA ALA A 215 31.03 16.38 -11.45
C ALA A 215 29.52 16.12 -11.23
N LEU A 216 28.64 17.01 -11.67
CA LEU A 216 27.19 16.82 -11.61
C LEU A 216 26.74 15.62 -12.45
N ASN A 217 27.28 15.48 -13.67
CA ASN A 217 27.05 14.33 -14.54
C ASN A 217 27.57 13.03 -13.91
N THR A 218 28.75 13.06 -13.29
CA THR A 218 29.30 11.95 -12.50
C THR A 218 28.39 11.56 -11.33
N LEU A 219 27.88 12.54 -10.58
CA LEU A 219 26.99 12.29 -9.44
C LEU A 219 25.68 11.59 -9.87
N ASN A 220 25.14 11.96 -11.03
CA ASN A 220 23.94 11.34 -11.57
C ASN A 220 24.24 9.96 -12.19
N ALA A 221 25.40 9.78 -12.81
CA ALA A 221 25.88 8.47 -13.26
C ALA A 221 26.06 7.47 -12.11
N LEU A 222 26.69 7.90 -10.99
CA LEU A 222 26.83 7.09 -9.78
C LEU A 222 25.47 6.64 -9.23
N LYS A 223 24.47 7.53 -9.16
CA LYS A 223 23.10 7.16 -8.73
C LYS A 223 22.50 6.08 -9.64
N ARG A 224 22.67 6.18 -10.96
CA ARG A 224 22.16 5.20 -11.94
C ARG A 224 22.90 3.86 -11.82
N SER A 225 24.22 3.83 -11.78
CA SER A 225 25.00 2.59 -11.71
C SER A 225 25.00 1.91 -10.33
N VAL A 226 24.77 2.64 -9.24
CA VAL A 226 24.52 2.02 -7.92
C VAL A 226 23.16 1.31 -7.88
N LYS A 227 22.14 1.82 -8.59
CA LYS A 227 20.85 1.12 -8.76
C LYS A 227 20.99 -0.09 -9.70
N ALA A 228 21.57 0.13 -10.88
CA ALA A 228 21.55 -0.85 -11.97
C ALA A 228 22.68 -1.90 -11.93
N GLY A 229 23.77 -1.62 -11.20
CA GLY A 229 24.96 -2.46 -11.17
C GLY A 229 25.98 -2.12 -12.27
N PRO A 230 26.98 -2.99 -12.50
CA PRO A 230 28.00 -2.80 -13.53
C PRO A 230 27.53 -3.26 -14.92
N ARG A 231 27.96 -2.56 -15.98
CA ARG A 231 27.86 -3.03 -17.38
C ARG A 231 28.44 -4.44 -17.53
N HIS A 232 27.81 -5.28 -18.34
CA HIS A 232 28.33 -6.60 -18.70
C HIS A 232 29.23 -6.57 -19.94
N THR A 233 29.07 -5.57 -20.81
CA THR A 233 29.93 -5.35 -21.99
C THR A 233 30.85 -4.16 -21.79
N ILE A 234 31.90 -4.08 -22.61
CA ILE A 234 32.80 -2.93 -22.65
C ILE A 234 32.16 -1.89 -23.58
N PRO A 235 31.95 -0.63 -23.13
CA PRO A 235 31.38 0.42 -23.97
C PRO A 235 32.11 0.60 -25.30
N GLY A 236 31.34 0.71 -26.38
CA GLY A 236 31.84 0.96 -27.73
C GLY A 236 32.46 2.35 -27.87
N ARG A 237 33.33 2.52 -28.88
CA ARG A 237 33.94 3.83 -29.18
C ARG A 237 32.88 4.91 -29.45
N GLU A 238 31.84 4.56 -30.19
CA GLU A 238 30.71 5.45 -30.51
C GLU A 238 29.92 5.85 -29.24
N GLU A 239 29.70 4.92 -28.30
CA GLU A 239 29.09 5.23 -26.99
C GLU A 239 29.94 6.23 -26.21
N ILE A 240 31.25 6.00 -26.12
CA ILE A 240 32.19 6.84 -25.36
C ILE A 240 32.28 8.26 -25.96
N GLU A 241 32.39 8.37 -27.28
CA GLU A 241 32.45 9.67 -27.97
C GLU A 241 31.12 10.44 -27.88
N ALA A 242 29.97 9.76 -27.95
CA ALA A 242 28.67 10.37 -27.75
C ALA A 242 28.49 10.86 -26.29
N HIS A 243 28.77 10.00 -25.32
CA HIS A 243 28.59 10.24 -23.88
C HIS A 243 29.44 11.41 -23.37
N LEU A 244 30.70 11.54 -23.82
CA LEU A 244 31.55 12.70 -23.50
C LEU A 244 31.11 13.99 -24.21
N THR A 245 30.49 13.91 -25.39
CA THR A 245 30.02 15.09 -26.14
C THR A 245 28.58 15.49 -25.82
N GLY A 246 27.95 14.87 -24.82
CA GLY A 246 26.56 15.13 -24.44
C GLY A 246 25.53 14.69 -25.49
N ARG A 247 25.95 13.88 -26.47
CA ARG A 247 25.06 13.33 -27.50
C ARG A 247 24.49 12.01 -27.00
N LYS A 248 23.21 11.76 -27.27
CA LYS A 248 22.64 10.42 -27.20
C LYS A 248 22.83 9.70 -28.54
N LEU A 249 22.95 8.38 -28.49
CA LEU A 249 22.79 7.48 -29.64
C LEU A 249 21.29 7.16 -29.80
N THR A 250 20.92 6.52 -30.91
CA THR A 250 19.54 6.05 -31.13
C THR A 250 19.48 4.54 -31.44
N THR A 251 18.35 3.93 -31.13
CA THR A 251 18.05 2.54 -31.50
C THR A 251 16.56 2.34 -31.73
N ILE A 252 16.20 1.30 -32.49
CA ILE A 252 14.83 1.03 -32.90
C ILE A 252 14.21 -0.02 -31.97
N VAL A 253 13.02 0.27 -31.46
CA VAL A 253 12.16 -0.68 -30.74
C VAL A 253 10.93 -0.96 -31.57
N PHE A 254 10.65 -2.24 -31.84
CA PHE A 254 9.51 -2.70 -32.62
C PHE A 254 8.33 -3.09 -31.73
N PHE A 255 7.12 -3.03 -32.28
CA PHE A 255 5.92 -3.63 -31.71
C PHE A 255 5.60 -4.96 -32.43
N LEU A 256 4.62 -5.71 -31.94
CA LEU A 256 4.27 -7.05 -32.46
C LEU A 256 3.52 -7.02 -33.82
N ASP A 257 3.19 -5.85 -34.35
CA ASP A 257 2.65 -5.63 -35.70
C ASP A 257 3.73 -5.15 -36.70
N GLU A 258 5.02 -5.27 -36.34
CA GLU A 258 6.19 -4.80 -37.08
C GLU A 258 6.30 -3.27 -37.27
N THR A 259 5.40 -2.47 -36.68
CA THR A 259 5.64 -1.03 -36.49
C THR A 259 6.80 -0.80 -35.50
N PHE A 260 7.35 0.42 -35.46
CA PHE A 260 8.47 0.74 -34.59
C PHE A 260 8.52 2.22 -34.22
N GLU A 261 9.24 2.51 -33.14
CA GLU A 261 9.65 3.85 -32.73
C GLU A 261 11.18 3.89 -32.54
N GLU A 262 11.76 5.07 -32.67
CA GLU A 262 13.19 5.32 -32.42
C GLU A 262 13.37 5.95 -31.03
N ILE A 263 14.12 5.28 -30.15
CA ILE A 263 14.44 5.76 -28.80
C ILE A 263 15.90 6.21 -28.72
N THR A 264 16.17 7.12 -27.79
CA THR A 264 17.52 7.64 -27.52
C THR A 264 18.17 6.92 -26.34
N TYR A 265 19.48 6.66 -26.40
CA TYR A 265 20.22 6.03 -25.31
C TYR A 265 21.62 6.61 -25.09
N ASP A 266 22.10 6.48 -23.85
CA ASP A 266 23.45 6.81 -23.39
C ASP A 266 24.12 5.57 -22.76
N MET A 267 25.38 5.68 -22.32
CA MET A 267 26.14 4.54 -21.75
C MET A 267 25.49 3.90 -20.51
N ALA A 268 24.62 4.64 -19.81
CA ALA A 268 23.93 4.25 -18.59
C ALA A 268 22.40 4.07 -18.77
N THR A 269 21.86 4.13 -19.99
CA THR A 269 20.43 3.84 -20.26
C THR A 269 20.09 2.38 -20.00
N THR A 270 19.20 2.17 -19.04
CA THR A 270 18.62 0.87 -18.67
C THR A 270 17.35 0.59 -19.47
N VAL A 271 16.87 -0.66 -19.45
CA VAL A 271 15.56 -1.05 -19.98
C VAL A 271 14.42 -0.24 -19.33
N SER A 272 14.49 0.05 -18.02
CA SER A 272 13.52 0.90 -17.31
C SER A 272 13.47 2.30 -17.92
N ASP A 273 14.63 2.93 -18.14
CA ASP A 273 14.71 4.28 -18.71
C ASP A 273 14.15 4.30 -20.14
N ALA A 274 14.47 3.28 -20.94
CA ALA A 274 14.00 3.12 -22.31
C ALA A 274 12.48 2.86 -22.41
N VAL A 275 11.92 2.11 -21.45
CA VAL A 275 10.47 1.87 -21.33
C VAL A 275 9.73 3.16 -20.97
N GLU A 276 10.28 3.98 -20.09
CA GLU A 276 9.71 5.29 -19.72
C GLU A 276 9.75 6.27 -20.91
N GLU A 277 10.88 6.39 -21.59
CA GLU A 277 11.04 7.25 -22.78
C GLU A 277 10.08 6.83 -23.91
N LEU A 278 10.01 5.53 -24.24
CA LEU A 278 9.11 5.00 -25.27
C LEU A 278 7.63 5.19 -24.91
N SER A 279 7.26 4.97 -23.65
CA SER A 279 5.87 5.16 -23.18
C SER A 279 5.44 6.62 -23.28
N GLY A 280 6.37 7.56 -23.05
CA GLY A 280 6.18 8.99 -23.31
C GLY A 280 5.94 9.32 -24.78
N ILE A 281 6.73 8.75 -25.70
CA ILE A 281 6.60 8.94 -27.15
C ILE A 281 5.21 8.48 -27.64
N ILE A 282 4.81 7.25 -27.31
CA ILE A 282 3.52 6.68 -27.74
C ILE A 282 2.32 7.12 -26.87
N LYS A 283 2.56 7.95 -25.84
CA LYS A 283 1.56 8.48 -24.90
C LYS A 283 0.81 7.40 -24.11
N LEU A 284 1.46 6.27 -23.84
CA LEU A 284 0.93 5.19 -23.01
C LEU A 284 1.05 5.58 -21.53
N SER A 285 -0.09 5.82 -20.88
CA SER A 285 -0.10 6.24 -19.46
C SER A 285 0.11 5.07 -18.50
N ALA A 286 -0.50 3.91 -18.80
CA ALA A 286 -0.53 2.73 -17.93
C ALA A 286 0.55 1.69 -18.28
N PHE A 287 1.81 2.12 -18.45
CA PHE A 287 2.88 1.28 -18.98
C PHE A 287 3.50 0.27 -17.99
N SER A 288 3.10 0.25 -16.72
CA SER A 288 3.71 -0.60 -15.66
C SER A 288 3.56 -2.12 -15.86
N SER A 289 2.71 -2.58 -16.80
CA SER A 289 2.61 -3.97 -17.23
C SER A 289 3.35 -4.29 -18.54
N PHE A 290 4.07 -3.32 -19.11
CA PHE A 290 4.88 -3.44 -20.33
C PHE A 290 6.38 -3.41 -20.04
N SER A 291 7.19 -3.94 -20.97
CA SER A 291 8.66 -3.78 -20.96
C SER A 291 9.24 -4.18 -22.33
N LEU A 292 10.56 -4.15 -22.45
CA LEU A 292 11.31 -4.63 -23.61
C LEU A 292 11.57 -6.14 -23.51
N PHE A 293 11.57 -6.78 -24.67
CA PHE A 293 11.93 -8.18 -24.87
C PHE A 293 13.01 -8.29 -25.95
N GLU A 294 13.95 -9.20 -25.77
CA GLU A 294 14.82 -9.66 -26.85
C GLU A 294 14.01 -10.65 -27.72
N TYR A 295 14.00 -10.42 -29.02
CA TYR A 295 13.50 -11.37 -30.02
C TYR A 295 14.63 -11.75 -30.97
N CYS A 296 14.97 -13.03 -30.99
CA CYS A 296 16.03 -13.59 -31.80
C CYS A 296 15.48 -14.69 -32.72
N LYS A 297 15.72 -14.57 -34.03
CA LYS A 297 15.26 -15.50 -35.07
C LYS A 297 16.39 -15.83 -36.04
N VAL A 298 16.66 -17.13 -36.21
CA VAL A 298 17.54 -17.65 -37.25
C VAL A 298 16.75 -17.77 -38.55
N VAL A 299 17.04 -16.92 -39.53
CA VAL A 299 16.45 -17.01 -40.88
C VAL A 299 17.24 -18.03 -41.70
N SER A 300 16.82 -19.29 -41.62
CA SER A 300 17.35 -20.38 -42.45
C SER A 300 16.72 -20.35 -43.85
N GLY A 301 17.52 -20.62 -44.89
CA GLY A 301 17.07 -20.59 -46.30
C GLY A 301 16.13 -21.74 -46.71
N SER A 302 15.91 -22.72 -45.84
CA SER A 302 14.98 -23.84 -46.06
C SER A 302 13.53 -23.44 -45.75
N LYS A 303 12.59 -23.74 -46.66
CA LYS A 303 11.14 -23.46 -46.50
C LYS A 303 10.44 -24.18 -45.32
N SER A 304 11.17 -24.99 -44.57
CA SER A 304 10.73 -25.56 -43.28
C SER A 304 10.93 -24.55 -42.16
N SER A 305 9.96 -23.67 -41.95
CA SER A 305 9.83 -22.88 -40.73
C SER A 305 9.50 -23.80 -39.55
N ASP A 306 10.52 -24.32 -38.87
CA ASP A 306 10.34 -25.01 -37.59
C ASP A 306 10.02 -23.95 -36.50
N PRO A 307 8.83 -23.97 -35.87
CA PRO A 307 8.42 -22.91 -34.94
C PRO A 307 9.24 -22.83 -33.65
N GLY A 308 10.13 -23.79 -33.39
CA GLY A 308 10.94 -23.85 -32.16
C GLY A 308 12.07 -22.83 -32.03
N ASN A 309 12.31 -21.98 -33.03
CA ASN A 309 13.43 -21.03 -33.10
C ASN A 309 13.01 -19.53 -32.98
N GLU A 310 11.81 -19.25 -32.46
CA GLU A 310 11.31 -17.90 -32.24
C GLU A 310 10.92 -17.70 -30.78
N GLU A 311 11.85 -17.17 -29.97
CA GLU A 311 11.67 -16.96 -28.54
C GLU A 311 11.72 -15.45 -28.19
N TYR A 312 10.84 -15.04 -27.28
CA TYR A 312 10.79 -13.67 -26.74
C TYR A 312 11.28 -13.70 -25.30
N ILE A 313 12.53 -13.30 -25.07
CA ILE A 313 13.16 -13.32 -23.75
C ILE A 313 12.87 -11.98 -23.06
N GLY A 314 12.26 -12.02 -21.88
CA GLY A 314 11.98 -10.84 -21.08
C GLY A 314 13.28 -10.22 -20.55
N LEU A 315 13.39 -8.90 -20.61
CA LEU A 315 14.59 -8.20 -20.17
C LEU A 315 14.42 -7.68 -18.73
N ASP A 316 15.48 -7.78 -17.93
CA ASP A 316 15.53 -7.15 -16.61
C ASP A 316 15.53 -5.62 -16.77
N ASP A 317 14.72 -4.94 -15.96
CA ASP A 317 14.51 -3.50 -16.08
C ASP A 317 15.78 -2.67 -15.77
N ASN A 318 16.82 -3.26 -15.17
CA ASN A 318 18.11 -2.63 -14.92
C ASN A 318 19.16 -2.94 -16.00
N LYS A 319 18.93 -3.90 -16.91
CA LYS A 319 19.91 -4.24 -17.96
C LYS A 319 20.13 -3.06 -18.90
N TYR A 320 21.39 -2.82 -19.28
CA TYR A 320 21.76 -1.69 -20.13
C TYR A 320 21.43 -1.92 -21.61
N ILE A 321 20.90 -0.90 -22.28
CA ILE A 321 20.62 -0.92 -23.73
C ILE A 321 21.92 -1.10 -24.54
N GLY A 322 23.02 -0.46 -24.13
CA GLY A 322 24.34 -0.65 -24.76
C GLY A 322 24.84 -2.10 -24.68
N ASP A 323 24.60 -2.81 -23.56
CA ASP A 323 24.96 -4.22 -23.43
C ASP A 323 24.14 -5.11 -24.37
N LEU A 324 22.84 -4.87 -24.48
CA LEU A 324 21.93 -5.61 -25.38
C LEU A 324 22.34 -5.47 -26.86
N LEU A 325 22.61 -4.24 -27.31
CA LEU A 325 23.00 -3.99 -28.70
C LEU A 325 24.39 -4.58 -29.02
N ALA A 326 25.31 -4.57 -28.05
CA ALA A 326 26.60 -5.26 -28.18
C ALA A 326 26.46 -6.80 -28.20
N GLU A 327 25.55 -7.36 -27.41
CA GLU A 327 25.22 -8.79 -27.42
C GLU A 327 24.60 -9.23 -28.76
N PHE A 328 23.65 -8.46 -29.31
CA PHE A 328 23.03 -8.71 -30.61
C PHE A 328 24.07 -8.68 -31.74
N LYS A 329 24.97 -7.69 -31.74
CA LYS A 329 26.08 -7.59 -32.70
C LYS A 329 27.01 -8.79 -32.59
N ALA A 330 27.42 -9.15 -31.38
CA ALA A 330 28.26 -10.32 -31.14
C ALA A 330 27.56 -11.66 -31.49
N ALA A 331 26.23 -11.75 -31.37
CA ALA A 331 25.48 -12.93 -31.79
C ALA A 331 25.47 -13.07 -33.32
N LYS A 332 25.24 -11.97 -34.04
CA LYS A 332 25.32 -11.91 -35.51
C LYS A 332 26.72 -12.19 -36.05
N ASP A 333 27.77 -11.69 -35.39
CA ASP A 333 29.16 -11.99 -35.78
C ASP A 333 29.53 -13.47 -35.54
N ARG A 334 28.85 -14.16 -34.60
CA ARG A 334 29.06 -15.59 -34.30
C ARG A 334 28.33 -16.55 -35.24
N SER A 335 27.32 -16.12 -36.00
CA SER A 335 26.41 -17.01 -36.76
C SER A 335 26.99 -17.58 -38.06
N LYS A 336 28.23 -17.22 -38.43
CA LYS A 336 29.04 -17.85 -39.51
C LYS A 336 28.35 -18.00 -40.89
N GLY A 337 27.37 -17.16 -41.20
CA GLY A 337 26.66 -17.16 -42.48
C GLY A 337 25.15 -17.36 -42.37
N GLU A 338 24.63 -17.77 -41.21
CA GLU A 338 23.19 -17.73 -40.94
C GLU A 338 22.74 -16.29 -40.65
N ILE A 339 21.61 -15.88 -41.24
CA ILE A 339 21.06 -14.52 -41.03
C ILE A 339 20.29 -14.52 -39.70
N LEU A 340 20.96 -14.12 -38.63
CA LEU A 340 20.34 -13.91 -37.32
C LEU A 340 19.73 -12.50 -37.26
N HIS A 341 18.41 -12.44 -37.07
CA HIS A 341 17.70 -11.20 -36.75
C HIS A 341 17.52 -11.12 -35.23
N CYS A 342 18.09 -10.07 -34.63
CA CYS A 342 17.88 -9.71 -33.22
C CYS A 342 17.10 -8.38 -33.20
N LYS A 343 16.06 -8.26 -32.37
CA LYS A 343 15.25 -7.04 -32.19
C LYS A 343 14.99 -6.77 -30.71
N LEU A 344 14.85 -5.49 -30.37
CA LEU A 344 14.12 -5.07 -29.17
C LEU A 344 12.62 -4.98 -29.51
N ILE A 345 11.78 -5.67 -28.74
CA ILE A 345 10.32 -5.67 -28.89
C ILE A 345 9.68 -5.04 -27.65
N PHE A 346 8.88 -4.00 -27.80
CA PHE A 346 8.02 -3.51 -26.72
C PHE A 346 6.71 -4.30 -26.68
N LYS A 347 6.43 -4.98 -25.57
CA LYS A 347 5.16 -5.68 -25.36
C LYS A 347 4.80 -5.80 -23.88
N LYS A 348 3.60 -6.28 -23.62
CA LYS A 348 3.09 -6.51 -22.27
C LYS A 348 3.74 -7.73 -21.64
N LYS A 349 4.34 -7.55 -20.45
CA LYS A 349 4.91 -8.61 -19.61
C LYS A 349 3.84 -9.60 -19.15
N LEU A 350 2.69 -9.09 -18.70
CA LEU A 350 1.59 -9.90 -18.16
C LEU A 350 0.25 -9.14 -18.26
N PHE A 351 -0.83 -9.86 -18.53
CA PHE A 351 -2.20 -9.33 -18.50
C PHE A 351 -2.81 -9.52 -17.10
N ARG A 352 -2.77 -8.47 -16.26
CA ARG A 352 -3.28 -8.52 -14.89
C ARG A 352 -4.79 -8.38 -14.85
N GLU A 353 -5.41 -8.72 -13.71
CA GLU A 353 -6.85 -8.47 -13.55
C GLU A 353 -7.19 -6.99 -13.34
N SER A 354 -6.24 -6.20 -12.79
CA SER A 354 -6.34 -4.73 -12.68
C SER A 354 -6.46 -4.04 -14.05
N ASP A 355 -5.91 -4.64 -15.09
CA ASP A 355 -5.87 -4.08 -16.45
C ASP A 355 -7.26 -3.88 -17.05
N GLU A 356 -8.28 -4.59 -16.54
CA GLU A 356 -9.67 -4.47 -17.00
C GLU A 356 -10.32 -3.12 -16.64
N ALA A 357 -9.71 -2.34 -15.73
CA ALA A 357 -10.12 -0.98 -15.40
C ALA A 357 -9.42 0.11 -16.25
N VAL A 358 -8.44 -0.26 -17.10
CA VAL A 358 -7.66 0.70 -17.89
C VAL A 358 -8.35 0.99 -19.22
N THR A 359 -8.79 2.24 -19.38
CA THR A 359 -9.50 2.73 -20.58
C THR A 359 -8.62 3.53 -21.55
N ASP A 360 -7.30 3.59 -21.30
CA ASP A 360 -6.31 4.23 -22.17
C ASP A 360 -6.34 3.60 -23.59
N PRO A 361 -6.63 4.39 -24.66
CA PRO A 361 -6.73 3.85 -26.01
C PRO A 361 -5.46 3.19 -26.54
N MET A 362 -4.27 3.66 -26.13
CA MET A 362 -2.99 3.06 -26.52
C MET A 362 -2.78 1.72 -25.79
N PHE A 363 -3.13 1.66 -24.51
CA PHE A 363 -3.11 0.42 -23.72
C PHE A 363 -4.04 -0.65 -24.31
N VAL A 364 -5.24 -0.26 -24.75
CA VAL A 364 -6.22 -1.16 -25.39
C VAL A 364 -5.75 -1.59 -26.78
N GLN A 365 -5.20 -0.68 -27.60
CA GLN A 365 -4.66 -1.01 -28.92
C GLN A 365 -3.47 -1.96 -28.84
N LEU A 366 -2.48 -1.71 -27.96
CA LEU A 366 -1.34 -2.60 -27.77
C LEU A 366 -1.76 -3.97 -27.19
N SER A 367 -2.74 -3.98 -26.28
CA SER A 367 -3.33 -5.22 -25.76
C SER A 367 -4.02 -6.04 -26.86
N TYR A 368 -4.69 -5.39 -27.81
CA TYR A 368 -5.27 -6.02 -28.99
C TYR A 368 -4.18 -6.56 -29.93
N VAL A 369 -3.17 -5.75 -30.29
CA VAL A 369 -2.06 -6.17 -31.17
C VAL A 369 -1.34 -7.40 -30.62
N GLN A 370 -1.07 -7.45 -29.31
CA GLN A 370 -0.44 -8.62 -28.69
C GLN A 370 -1.34 -9.87 -28.68
N LEU A 371 -2.64 -9.73 -28.37
CA LEU A 371 -3.55 -10.88 -28.37
C LEU A 371 -3.89 -11.36 -29.81
N GLN A 372 -3.86 -10.46 -30.79
CA GLN A 372 -3.88 -10.79 -32.22
C GLN A 372 -2.63 -11.58 -32.62
N HIS A 373 -1.43 -11.06 -32.32
CA HIS A 373 -0.18 -11.76 -32.57
C HIS A 373 -0.19 -13.18 -31.97
N ASP A 374 -0.55 -13.31 -30.70
CA ASP A 374 -0.58 -14.59 -30.00
C ASP A 374 -1.66 -15.54 -30.58
N TYR A 375 -2.81 -15.03 -31.04
CA TYR A 375 -3.79 -15.82 -31.78
C TYR A 375 -3.21 -16.36 -33.10
N ILE A 376 -2.61 -15.51 -33.94
CA ILE A 376 -2.06 -15.89 -35.26
C ILE A 376 -0.87 -16.85 -35.15
N MET A 377 -0.05 -16.73 -34.10
CA MET A 377 0.99 -17.72 -33.76
C MET A 377 0.42 -19.09 -33.30
N GLY A 378 -0.90 -19.21 -33.18
CA GLY A 378 -1.59 -20.43 -32.77
C GLY A 378 -1.56 -20.68 -31.26
N ASN A 379 -1.31 -19.66 -30.43
CA ASN A 379 -1.21 -19.86 -28.99
C ASN A 379 -2.57 -20.14 -28.31
N TYR A 380 -3.68 -19.75 -28.95
CA TYR A 380 -5.04 -20.03 -28.48
C TYR A 380 -5.69 -21.14 -29.33
N PRO A 381 -5.71 -22.41 -28.87
CA PRO A 381 -6.32 -23.52 -29.61
C PRO A 381 -7.85 -23.50 -29.46
N VAL A 382 -8.50 -22.59 -30.19
CA VAL A 382 -9.95 -22.35 -30.14
C VAL A 382 -10.75 -23.28 -31.05
N GLY A 383 -12.08 -23.34 -30.85
CA GLY A 383 -12.98 -24.12 -31.69
C GLY A 383 -13.19 -23.52 -33.09
N ARG A 384 -13.81 -24.27 -34.00
CA ARG A 384 -14.08 -23.81 -35.38
C ARG A 384 -14.96 -22.55 -35.42
N GLU A 385 -15.96 -22.48 -34.55
CA GLU A 385 -16.87 -21.33 -34.42
C GLU A 385 -16.12 -20.07 -33.99
N ASP A 386 -15.36 -20.18 -32.90
CA ASP A 386 -14.55 -19.10 -32.34
C ASP A 386 -13.49 -18.63 -33.33
N ALA A 387 -12.82 -19.56 -34.03
CA ALA A 387 -11.80 -19.22 -35.02
C ALA A 387 -12.37 -18.36 -36.14
N ALA A 388 -13.53 -18.76 -36.70
CA ALA A 388 -14.20 -17.99 -37.73
C ALA A 388 -14.69 -16.63 -37.21
N GLN A 389 -15.16 -16.55 -35.96
CA GLN A 389 -15.55 -15.29 -35.33
C GLN A 389 -14.37 -14.34 -35.12
N LEU A 390 -13.26 -14.86 -34.58
CA LEU A 390 -12.03 -14.10 -34.32
C LEU A 390 -11.39 -13.60 -35.62
N SER A 391 -11.39 -14.41 -36.69
CA SER A 391 -10.91 -13.98 -38.01
C SER A 391 -11.82 -12.92 -38.65
N ALA A 392 -13.14 -13.07 -38.59
CA ALA A 392 -14.09 -12.07 -39.09
C ALA A 392 -13.98 -10.73 -38.33
N LEU A 393 -13.80 -10.76 -37.00
CA LEU A 393 -13.61 -9.58 -36.16
C LEU A 393 -12.31 -8.83 -36.51
N GLN A 394 -11.20 -9.54 -36.72
CA GLN A 394 -9.93 -8.92 -37.13
C GLN A 394 -10.02 -8.26 -38.51
N ILE A 395 -10.69 -8.89 -39.47
CA ILE A 395 -10.94 -8.30 -40.80
C ILE A 395 -11.75 -7.00 -40.66
N LEU A 396 -12.81 -7.00 -39.85
CA LEU A 396 -13.62 -5.82 -39.57
C LEU A 396 -12.82 -4.68 -38.90
N VAL A 397 -11.86 -5.00 -38.01
CA VAL A 397 -10.92 -4.02 -37.45
C VAL A 397 -9.96 -3.47 -38.53
N ASP A 398 -9.40 -4.34 -39.38
CA ASP A 398 -8.40 -3.98 -40.39
C ASP A 398 -9.01 -3.12 -41.52
N ILE A 399 -10.07 -3.59 -42.20
CA ILE A 399 -10.64 -2.91 -43.37
C ILE A 399 -11.89 -2.08 -43.04
N GLY A 400 -12.74 -2.50 -42.11
CA GLY A 400 -14.06 -1.92 -41.85
C GLY A 400 -15.18 -2.77 -42.46
N PHE A 401 -16.41 -2.24 -42.54
CA PHE A 401 -17.54 -2.92 -43.19
C PHE A 401 -17.81 -2.35 -44.59
N PHE A 402 -18.03 -3.21 -45.58
CA PHE A 402 -18.20 -2.85 -47.00
C PHE A 402 -19.37 -3.60 -47.65
N GLY A 403 -20.61 -3.17 -47.43
CA GLY A 403 -21.80 -3.92 -47.90
C GLY A 403 -22.02 -4.03 -49.42
N SER A 404 -21.26 -3.33 -50.27
CA SER A 404 -21.55 -3.27 -51.73
C SER A 404 -20.33 -3.20 -52.67
N GLN A 405 -19.10 -3.30 -52.14
CA GLN A 405 -17.85 -3.22 -52.93
C GLN A 405 -16.92 -4.44 -52.73
N GLU A 406 -17.45 -5.53 -52.15
CA GLU A 406 -16.69 -6.71 -51.72
C GLU A 406 -15.95 -7.44 -52.85
N SER A 407 -16.40 -7.28 -54.11
CA SER A 407 -15.73 -7.83 -55.30
C SER A 407 -14.34 -7.24 -55.59
N SER A 408 -13.93 -6.21 -54.85
CA SER A 408 -12.58 -5.63 -54.88
C SER A 408 -11.64 -6.14 -53.77
N ILE A 409 -12.17 -6.93 -52.83
CA ILE A 409 -11.44 -7.36 -51.63
C ILE A 409 -10.77 -8.72 -51.89
N ASP A 410 -9.46 -8.81 -51.65
CA ASP A 410 -8.75 -10.10 -51.63
C ASP A 410 -8.96 -10.83 -50.30
N TRP A 411 -10.08 -11.55 -50.22
CA TRP A 411 -10.37 -12.45 -49.10
C TRP A 411 -9.31 -13.55 -48.92
N THR A 412 -8.52 -13.88 -49.96
CA THR A 412 -7.50 -14.92 -49.87
C THR A 412 -6.33 -14.51 -48.99
N SER A 413 -5.81 -13.27 -49.11
CA SER A 413 -4.75 -12.76 -48.25
C SER A 413 -5.25 -12.35 -46.86
N LEU A 414 -6.48 -11.84 -46.75
CA LEU A 414 -7.11 -11.56 -45.45
C LEU A 414 -7.24 -12.83 -44.59
N LEU A 415 -7.67 -13.94 -45.18
CA LEU A 415 -7.73 -15.25 -44.49
C LEU A 415 -6.33 -15.74 -44.09
N GLU A 416 -5.33 -15.61 -44.96
CA GLU A 416 -3.95 -16.03 -44.67
C GLU A 416 -3.27 -15.14 -43.61
N ARG A 417 -3.71 -13.89 -43.44
CA ARG A 417 -3.24 -12.95 -42.40
C ARG A 417 -3.96 -13.14 -41.06
N PHE A 418 -5.25 -13.47 -41.07
CA PHE A 418 -6.11 -13.43 -39.87
C PHE A 418 -6.65 -14.79 -39.37
N LEU A 419 -6.32 -15.91 -40.02
CA LEU A 419 -6.61 -17.28 -39.55
C LEU A 419 -5.30 -18.03 -39.23
N PRO A 420 -5.09 -18.54 -38.01
CA PRO A 420 -3.84 -19.21 -37.63
C PRO A 420 -3.58 -20.43 -38.51
N ARG A 421 -2.35 -20.60 -39.00
CA ARG A 421 -2.00 -21.64 -40.00
C ARG A 421 -2.38 -23.06 -39.55
N GLN A 422 -2.25 -23.35 -38.26
CA GLN A 422 -2.58 -24.63 -37.63
C GLN A 422 -4.09 -24.92 -37.64
N ILE A 423 -4.93 -23.88 -37.67
CA ILE A 423 -6.39 -23.97 -37.79
C ILE A 423 -6.80 -23.94 -39.28
N ALA A 424 -6.15 -23.13 -40.11
CA ALA A 424 -6.43 -23.05 -41.54
C ALA A 424 -6.37 -24.42 -42.24
N ILE A 425 -5.37 -25.25 -41.91
CA ILE A 425 -5.18 -26.59 -42.51
C ILE A 425 -6.22 -27.65 -42.10
N THR A 426 -7.15 -27.37 -41.18
CA THR A 426 -8.10 -28.40 -40.70
C THR A 426 -9.26 -28.68 -41.66
N ARG A 427 -9.45 -27.87 -42.71
CA ARG A 427 -10.50 -28.03 -43.74
C ARG A 427 -10.19 -27.24 -45.02
N GLY A 428 -11.07 -27.30 -46.02
CA GLY A 428 -10.89 -26.57 -47.28
C GLY A 428 -10.95 -25.04 -47.12
N LYS A 429 -10.07 -24.32 -47.83
CA LYS A 429 -9.99 -22.84 -47.77
C LYS A 429 -11.35 -22.16 -48.01
N ARG A 430 -12.11 -22.66 -48.98
CA ARG A 430 -13.44 -22.14 -49.36
C ARG A 430 -14.51 -22.35 -48.27
N GLU A 431 -14.36 -23.33 -47.39
CA GLU A 431 -15.27 -23.50 -46.25
C GLU A 431 -14.98 -22.47 -45.15
N TRP A 432 -13.70 -22.19 -44.87
CA TRP A 432 -13.30 -21.10 -43.98
C TRP A 432 -13.77 -19.74 -44.51
N GLU A 433 -13.60 -19.50 -45.81
CA GLU A 433 -14.05 -18.30 -46.52
C GLU A 433 -15.56 -18.06 -46.32
N LEU A 434 -16.41 -19.07 -46.56
CA LEU A 434 -17.86 -18.97 -46.38
C LEU A 434 -18.27 -18.76 -44.91
N ASP A 435 -17.67 -19.49 -43.96
CA ASP A 435 -17.95 -19.33 -42.52
C ASP A 435 -17.57 -17.93 -42.00
N ILE A 436 -16.46 -17.37 -42.50
CA ILE A 436 -15.91 -16.07 -42.07
C ILE A 436 -16.67 -14.91 -42.73
N LEU A 437 -17.01 -15.03 -44.01
CA LEU A 437 -17.91 -14.09 -44.70
C LEU A 437 -19.28 -14.02 -44.02
N SER A 438 -19.90 -15.17 -43.71
CA SER A 438 -21.20 -15.23 -43.04
C SER A 438 -21.20 -14.47 -41.70
N ARG A 439 -20.10 -14.54 -40.94
CA ARG A 439 -19.94 -13.79 -39.68
C ARG A 439 -19.66 -12.32 -39.94
N TYR A 440 -18.81 -11.98 -40.90
CA TYR A 440 -18.53 -10.60 -41.29
C TYR A 440 -19.81 -9.84 -41.70
N HIS A 441 -20.65 -10.42 -42.56
CA HIS A 441 -21.94 -9.83 -42.94
C HIS A 441 -22.87 -9.62 -41.73
N SER A 442 -22.85 -10.53 -40.73
CA SER A 442 -23.66 -10.38 -39.50
C SER A 442 -23.25 -9.20 -38.60
N MET A 443 -22.13 -8.53 -38.91
CA MET A 443 -21.52 -7.47 -38.11
C MET A 443 -21.61 -6.07 -38.76
N GLU A 444 -22.49 -5.89 -39.76
CA GLU A 444 -22.74 -4.61 -40.47
C GLU A 444 -22.85 -3.37 -39.55
N ASN A 445 -23.44 -3.54 -38.37
CA ASN A 445 -23.72 -2.45 -37.42
C ASN A 445 -22.65 -2.27 -36.33
N LEU A 446 -21.50 -2.97 -36.40
CA LEU A 446 -20.40 -2.84 -35.42
C LEU A 446 -19.33 -1.87 -35.89
N THR A 447 -18.85 -1.00 -35.00
CA THR A 447 -17.66 -0.18 -35.29
C THR A 447 -16.37 -1.00 -35.20
N LYS A 448 -15.27 -0.44 -35.73
CA LYS A 448 -13.92 -1.01 -35.54
C LYS A 448 -13.53 -1.17 -34.07
N ASP A 449 -14.04 -0.32 -33.16
CA ASP A 449 -13.75 -0.51 -31.73
C ASP A 449 -14.63 -1.57 -31.08
N ASP A 450 -15.91 -1.67 -31.45
CA ASP A 450 -16.77 -2.78 -31.00
C ASP A 450 -16.17 -4.13 -31.41
N ALA A 451 -15.66 -4.23 -32.63
CA ALA A 451 -14.98 -5.42 -33.14
C ALA A 451 -13.70 -5.73 -32.35
N ARG A 452 -12.85 -4.71 -32.07
CA ARG A 452 -11.67 -4.82 -31.21
C ARG A 452 -12.03 -5.32 -29.81
N GLN A 453 -13.03 -4.70 -29.17
CA GLN A 453 -13.50 -5.07 -27.84
C GLN A 453 -14.11 -6.47 -27.80
N GLN A 454 -14.84 -6.90 -28.84
CA GLN A 454 -15.38 -8.26 -28.91
C GLN A 454 -14.28 -9.31 -29.09
N PHE A 455 -13.28 -9.06 -29.93
CA PHE A 455 -12.11 -9.94 -30.08
C PHE A 455 -11.39 -10.15 -28.73
N LEU A 456 -11.09 -9.04 -28.04
CA LEU A 456 -10.52 -9.05 -26.68
C LEU A 456 -11.40 -9.83 -25.68
N ARG A 457 -12.73 -9.62 -25.73
CA ARG A 457 -13.70 -10.27 -24.84
C ARG A 457 -13.77 -11.78 -25.05
N ILE A 458 -13.74 -12.26 -26.30
CA ILE A 458 -13.75 -13.69 -26.62
C ILE A 458 -12.48 -14.36 -26.06
N LEU A 459 -11.29 -13.86 -26.41
CA LEU A 459 -10.03 -14.46 -25.93
C LEU A 459 -9.93 -14.43 -24.39
N ARG A 460 -10.34 -13.34 -23.73
CA ARG A 460 -10.39 -13.23 -22.27
C ARG A 460 -11.38 -14.20 -21.61
N SER A 461 -12.44 -14.60 -22.31
CA SER A 461 -13.47 -15.52 -21.78
C SER A 461 -12.98 -16.96 -21.63
N LEU A 462 -11.98 -17.37 -22.44
CA LEU A 462 -11.37 -18.70 -22.43
C LEU A 462 -10.75 -19.01 -21.05
N PRO A 463 -10.70 -20.29 -20.60
CA PRO A 463 -10.06 -20.66 -19.33
C PRO A 463 -8.61 -20.17 -19.26
N TYR A 464 -7.87 -20.36 -20.36
CA TYR A 464 -6.49 -19.95 -20.59
C TYR A 464 -6.38 -18.58 -21.30
N GLY A 465 -7.45 -17.78 -21.30
CA GLY A 465 -7.43 -16.42 -21.85
C GLY A 465 -6.32 -15.58 -21.23
N ASN A 466 -5.66 -14.75 -22.04
CA ASN A 466 -4.59 -13.84 -21.63
C ASN A 466 -3.37 -14.52 -20.92
N SER A 467 -3.10 -15.79 -21.21
CA SER A 467 -1.96 -16.51 -20.61
C SER A 467 -0.62 -16.12 -21.22
N VAL A 468 0.43 -16.09 -20.38
CA VAL A 468 1.82 -16.20 -20.87
C VAL A 468 2.15 -17.68 -21.03
N PHE A 469 2.77 -18.06 -22.16
CA PHE A 469 3.02 -19.45 -22.54
C PHE A 469 4.51 -19.81 -22.46
N PHE A 470 4.83 -20.93 -21.81
CA PHE A 470 6.19 -21.42 -21.60
C PHE A 470 6.32 -22.87 -22.07
N SER A 471 7.35 -23.19 -22.85
CA SER A 471 7.61 -24.56 -23.32
C SER A 471 8.48 -25.32 -22.32
N VAL A 472 8.01 -26.48 -21.84
CA VAL A 472 8.69 -27.26 -20.80
C VAL A 472 8.77 -28.76 -21.14
N ARG A 473 9.71 -29.48 -20.51
CA ARG A 473 9.74 -30.95 -20.53
C ARG A 473 9.33 -31.52 -19.18
N LYS A 474 8.65 -32.66 -19.17
CA LYS A 474 8.20 -33.33 -17.94
C LYS A 474 9.38 -34.04 -17.27
N ILE A 475 9.64 -33.73 -15.99
CA ILE A 475 10.57 -34.50 -15.14
C ILE A 475 9.76 -35.48 -14.30
N ASP A 476 8.82 -34.97 -13.48
CA ASP A 476 7.95 -35.79 -12.63
C ASP A 476 6.48 -35.38 -12.76
N ASP A 477 5.62 -36.39 -12.72
CA ASP A 477 4.17 -36.36 -12.84
C ASP A 477 3.65 -37.66 -12.20
N PRO A 478 3.37 -37.65 -10.88
CA PRO A 478 3.01 -38.83 -10.11
C PRO A 478 1.60 -39.37 -10.41
N ILE A 479 0.90 -38.80 -11.40
CA ILE A 479 -0.42 -39.26 -11.87
C ILE A 479 -0.32 -39.84 -13.30
N GLY A 480 0.78 -39.58 -14.00
CA GLY A 480 1.07 -40.15 -15.33
C GLY A 480 0.24 -39.59 -16.49
N LEU A 481 -0.51 -38.51 -16.27
CA LEU A 481 -1.48 -37.97 -17.23
C LEU A 481 -0.86 -37.03 -18.27
N LEU A 482 0.33 -36.48 -18.03
CA LEU A 482 0.91 -35.42 -18.85
C LEU A 482 1.94 -35.97 -19.87
N PRO A 483 1.99 -35.43 -21.11
CA PRO A 483 2.98 -35.84 -22.12
C PRO A 483 4.40 -35.39 -21.76
N GLY A 484 5.43 -35.99 -22.39
CA GLY A 484 6.84 -35.66 -22.10
C GLY A 484 7.29 -34.24 -22.49
N ARG A 485 6.60 -33.59 -23.44
CA ARG A 485 6.73 -32.16 -23.78
C ARG A 485 5.38 -31.50 -23.60
N ILE A 486 5.35 -30.34 -22.93
CA ILE A 486 4.15 -29.62 -22.51
C ILE A 486 4.37 -28.14 -22.78
N ILE A 487 3.31 -27.39 -23.08
CA ILE A 487 3.30 -25.93 -22.92
C ILE A 487 2.48 -25.60 -21.66
N LEU A 488 3.04 -24.80 -20.77
CA LEU A 488 2.34 -24.22 -19.62
C LEU A 488 1.78 -22.86 -20.02
N GLY A 489 0.52 -22.58 -19.72
CA GLY A 489 -0.07 -21.24 -19.77
C GLY A 489 -0.29 -20.72 -18.35
N ILE A 490 0.18 -19.51 -18.02
CA ILE A 490 0.01 -18.88 -16.71
C ILE A 490 -0.91 -17.66 -16.85
N ASN A 491 -2.03 -17.63 -16.11
CA ASN A 491 -2.96 -16.48 -16.08
C ASN A 491 -3.63 -16.30 -14.69
N LYS A 492 -4.57 -15.33 -14.59
CA LYS A 492 -5.32 -15.03 -13.35
C LYS A 492 -6.21 -16.16 -12.79
N ARG A 493 -6.44 -17.23 -13.54
CA ARG A 493 -7.16 -18.45 -13.10
C ARG A 493 -6.21 -19.50 -12.53
N GLY A 494 -5.03 -19.69 -13.15
CA GLY A 494 -4.00 -20.59 -12.65
C GLY A 494 -2.98 -21.06 -13.70
N VAL A 495 -2.62 -22.33 -13.62
CA VAL A 495 -1.66 -23.01 -14.51
C VAL A 495 -2.43 -23.94 -15.46
N HIS A 496 -2.29 -23.68 -16.75
CA HIS A 496 -2.95 -24.42 -17.83
C HIS A 496 -1.94 -25.33 -18.54
N PHE A 497 -2.34 -26.57 -18.82
CA PHE A 497 -1.49 -27.57 -19.46
C PHE A 497 -1.93 -27.82 -20.89
N PHE A 498 -0.98 -27.80 -21.83
CA PHE A 498 -1.22 -28.04 -23.25
C PHE A 498 -0.28 -29.10 -23.83
N ARG A 499 -0.80 -29.92 -24.75
CA ARG A 499 0.02 -30.66 -25.72
C ARG A 499 0.63 -29.63 -26.70
N PRO A 500 1.88 -29.78 -27.15
CA PRO A 500 2.53 -28.80 -28.03
C PRO A 500 2.22 -29.00 -29.52
N VAL A 501 2.01 -30.24 -29.98
CA VAL A 501 1.76 -30.58 -31.39
C VAL A 501 0.66 -31.65 -31.49
N PRO A 502 -0.50 -31.34 -32.09
CA PRO A 502 -1.02 -29.97 -32.26
C PRO A 502 -1.12 -29.25 -30.90
N LYS A 503 -1.21 -27.90 -30.91
CA LYS A 503 -1.47 -27.19 -29.65
C LYS A 503 -2.89 -27.49 -29.20
N GLU A 504 -3.05 -28.10 -28.03
CA GLU A 504 -4.32 -28.64 -27.56
C GLU A 504 -4.39 -28.50 -26.04
N TYR A 505 -5.49 -27.93 -25.53
CA TYR A 505 -5.72 -27.70 -24.11
C TYR A 505 -6.09 -29.01 -23.40
N LEU A 506 -5.37 -29.34 -22.32
CA LEU A 506 -5.53 -30.60 -21.57
C LEU A 506 -6.26 -30.39 -20.25
N HIS A 507 -5.74 -29.51 -19.39
CA HIS A 507 -6.25 -29.33 -18.02
C HIS A 507 -5.83 -27.97 -17.42
N SER A 508 -6.39 -27.63 -16.25
CA SER A 508 -6.02 -26.45 -15.46
C SER A 508 -5.92 -26.79 -13.97
N ALA A 509 -4.84 -26.36 -13.32
CA ALA A 509 -4.78 -26.24 -11.86
C ALA A 509 -5.10 -24.79 -11.48
N GLU A 510 -6.16 -24.57 -10.69
CA GLU A 510 -6.51 -23.22 -10.22
C GLU A 510 -5.47 -22.69 -9.20
N LEU A 511 -5.33 -21.35 -9.11
CA LEU A 511 -4.46 -20.70 -8.12
C LEU A 511 -4.70 -21.17 -6.67
N ARG A 512 -5.94 -21.58 -6.33
CA ARG A 512 -6.30 -22.06 -4.97
C ARG A 512 -5.79 -23.48 -4.66
N ASP A 513 -5.48 -24.26 -5.69
CA ASP A 513 -5.09 -25.66 -5.57
C ASP A 513 -3.57 -25.83 -5.57
N ILE A 514 -2.82 -24.80 -5.98
CA ILE A 514 -1.36 -24.73 -5.89
C ILE A 514 -0.98 -24.27 -4.48
N MET A 515 -0.39 -25.18 -3.68
CA MET A 515 -0.02 -24.92 -2.28
C MET A 515 1.40 -24.37 -2.13
N GLN A 516 2.30 -24.70 -3.07
CA GLN A 516 3.68 -24.26 -3.08
C GLN A 516 4.22 -24.37 -4.51
N PHE A 517 5.11 -23.48 -4.90
CA PHE A 517 5.86 -23.53 -6.15
C PHE A 517 7.27 -22.98 -5.92
N GLY A 518 8.15 -23.19 -6.89
CA GLY A 518 9.51 -22.66 -6.86
C GLY A 518 10.32 -23.17 -8.05
N SER A 519 11.52 -22.63 -8.19
CA SER A 519 12.34 -22.88 -9.37
C SER A 519 13.83 -22.92 -9.07
N SER A 520 14.57 -23.27 -10.11
CA SER A 520 16.02 -23.35 -10.21
C SER A 520 16.39 -23.07 -11.67
N ASN A 521 17.67 -22.83 -11.95
CA ASN A 521 18.20 -22.46 -13.28
C ASN A 521 17.94 -23.51 -14.40
N THR A 522 17.35 -24.67 -14.08
CA THR A 522 17.06 -25.77 -15.02
C THR A 522 15.69 -26.44 -14.82
N ALA A 523 14.93 -26.08 -13.77
CA ALA A 523 13.63 -26.69 -13.50
C ALA A 523 12.71 -25.82 -12.63
N VAL A 524 11.39 -25.95 -12.85
CA VAL A 524 10.31 -25.41 -12.01
C VAL A 524 9.50 -26.56 -11.40
N PHE A 525 8.98 -26.38 -10.20
CA PHE A 525 8.09 -27.34 -9.54
C PHE A 525 6.81 -26.68 -9.00
N PHE A 526 5.75 -27.48 -8.93
CA PHE A 526 4.46 -27.09 -8.35
C PHE A 526 3.94 -28.22 -7.46
N LYS A 527 3.65 -27.90 -6.19
CA LYS A 527 2.96 -28.77 -5.24
C LYS A 527 1.49 -28.39 -5.23
N MET A 528 0.65 -29.20 -5.88
CA MET A 528 -0.76 -28.88 -6.10
C MET A 528 -1.70 -30.01 -5.64
N ARG A 529 -2.96 -29.64 -5.40
CA ARG A 529 -4.02 -30.55 -5.02
C ARG A 529 -4.69 -31.13 -6.28
N VAL A 530 -4.77 -32.46 -6.36
CA VAL A 530 -5.52 -33.17 -7.40
C VAL A 530 -6.41 -34.19 -6.71
N ALA A 531 -7.73 -34.16 -7.01
CA ALA A 531 -8.74 -34.99 -6.36
C ALA A 531 -8.67 -35.02 -4.80
N GLY A 532 -8.25 -33.89 -4.19
CA GLY A 532 -8.06 -33.76 -2.74
C GLY A 532 -6.64 -34.06 -2.23
N VAL A 533 -5.88 -34.91 -2.92
CA VAL A 533 -4.52 -35.37 -2.58
C VAL A 533 -3.48 -34.35 -3.05
N LEU A 534 -2.35 -34.24 -2.34
CA LEU A 534 -1.24 -33.36 -2.73
C LEU A 534 -0.20 -34.12 -3.56
N HIS A 535 0.10 -33.59 -4.74
CA HIS A 535 1.10 -34.10 -5.67
C HIS A 535 2.13 -33.01 -5.96
N ILE A 536 3.38 -33.42 -6.23
CA ILE A 536 4.44 -32.54 -6.73
C ILE A 536 4.63 -32.87 -8.20
N PHE A 537 4.62 -31.84 -9.04
CA PHE A 537 4.94 -31.92 -10.46
C PHE A 537 6.23 -31.14 -10.70
N GLN A 538 7.13 -31.68 -11.52
CA GLN A 538 8.40 -31.04 -11.83
C GLN A 538 8.63 -31.00 -13.34
N PHE A 539 9.06 -29.83 -13.84
CA PHE A 539 9.27 -29.58 -15.25
C PHE A 539 10.66 -28.96 -15.51
N GLU A 540 11.36 -29.47 -16.52
CA GLU A 540 12.63 -28.93 -17.00
C GLU A 540 12.38 -27.66 -17.83
N THR A 541 13.01 -26.56 -17.44
CA THR A 541 12.97 -25.27 -18.15
C THR A 541 14.06 -24.33 -17.62
N LYS A 542 14.53 -23.42 -18.48
CA LYS A 542 15.38 -22.29 -18.03
C LYS A 542 14.54 -21.15 -17.46
N GLN A 543 13.30 -20.97 -17.93
CA GLN A 543 12.39 -19.87 -17.59
C GLN A 543 11.68 -20.09 -16.23
N GLY A 544 12.37 -20.75 -15.28
CA GLY A 544 11.77 -21.16 -14.02
C GLY A 544 11.43 -19.99 -13.12
N GLU A 545 12.20 -18.91 -13.18
CA GLU A 545 11.99 -17.70 -12.38
C GLU A 545 10.80 -16.91 -12.93
N GLU A 546 10.73 -16.70 -14.24
CA GLU A 546 9.68 -15.97 -14.94
C GLU A 546 8.30 -16.63 -14.76
N ILE A 547 8.25 -17.97 -14.78
CA ILE A 547 7.04 -18.74 -14.47
C ILE A 547 6.58 -18.48 -13.02
N CYS A 548 7.50 -18.48 -12.06
CA CYS A 548 7.20 -18.20 -10.65
C CYS A 548 6.79 -16.74 -10.43
N VAL A 549 7.44 -15.77 -11.09
CA VAL A 549 7.10 -14.35 -11.03
C VAL A 549 5.71 -14.07 -11.64
N ALA A 550 5.39 -14.67 -12.79
CA ALA A 550 4.06 -14.54 -13.39
C ALA A 550 2.96 -15.11 -12.48
N LEU A 551 3.19 -16.29 -11.89
CA LEU A 551 2.25 -16.91 -10.96
C LEU A 551 2.08 -16.10 -9.67
N GLN A 552 3.18 -15.65 -9.06
CA GLN A 552 3.16 -14.82 -7.85
C GLN A 552 2.47 -13.48 -8.10
N THR A 553 2.66 -12.87 -9.27
CA THR A 553 1.97 -11.62 -9.64
C THR A 553 0.46 -11.81 -9.64
N HIS A 554 -0.06 -12.87 -10.26
CA HIS A 554 -1.50 -13.16 -10.26
C HIS A 554 -2.07 -13.53 -8.88
N ILE A 555 -1.28 -14.18 -8.02
CA ILE A 555 -1.66 -14.41 -6.62
C ILE A 555 -1.78 -13.07 -5.88
N ASN A 556 -0.80 -12.17 -6.04
CA ASN A 556 -0.78 -10.85 -5.43
C ASN A 556 -1.94 -9.96 -5.92
N ASP A 557 -2.21 -9.93 -7.24
CA ASP A 557 -3.37 -9.23 -7.83
C ASP A 557 -4.68 -9.71 -7.17
N LYS A 558 -4.85 -11.03 -7.07
CA LYS A 558 -6.07 -11.67 -6.54
C LYS A 558 -6.25 -11.43 -5.04
N CYS A 559 -5.18 -11.48 -4.25
CA CYS A 559 -5.20 -11.11 -2.84
C CYS A 559 -5.56 -9.63 -2.65
N THR A 560 -4.97 -8.74 -3.46
CA THR A 560 -5.25 -7.29 -3.42
C THR A 560 -6.72 -7.01 -3.77
N LYS A 561 -7.26 -7.64 -4.83
CA LYS A 561 -8.66 -7.51 -5.22
C LYS A 561 -9.63 -8.01 -4.14
N ASN A 562 -9.31 -9.13 -3.48
CA ASN A 562 -10.12 -9.63 -2.36
C ASN A 562 -10.17 -8.64 -1.19
N ALA A 563 -9.01 -8.09 -0.80
CA ALA A 563 -8.95 -7.08 0.26
C ALA A 563 -9.70 -5.78 -0.09
N LEU A 564 -9.64 -5.34 -1.36
CA LEU A 564 -10.42 -4.20 -1.85
C LEU A 564 -11.93 -4.48 -1.81
N ASN A 565 -12.38 -5.68 -2.20
CA ASN A 565 -13.80 -6.06 -2.12
C ASN A 565 -14.31 -6.08 -0.66
N GLU A 566 -13.50 -6.60 0.26
CA GLU A 566 -13.83 -6.64 1.70
C GLU A 566 -13.88 -5.24 2.32
N LEU A 567 -12.97 -4.34 1.92
CA LEU A 567 -13.00 -2.93 2.28
C LEU A 567 -14.24 -2.21 1.71
N SER A 568 -14.57 -2.40 0.43
CA SER A 568 -15.78 -1.82 -0.18
C SER A 568 -17.06 -2.28 0.52
N LYS A 569 -17.17 -3.58 0.84
CA LYS A 569 -18.31 -4.12 1.62
C LYS A 569 -18.40 -3.48 3.01
N THR A 570 -17.27 -3.27 3.67
CA THR A 570 -17.20 -2.59 4.98
C THR A 570 -17.63 -1.12 4.87
N ILE A 571 -17.27 -0.44 3.78
CA ILE A 571 -17.69 0.94 3.50
C ILE A 571 -19.20 1.01 3.25
N GLU A 572 -19.77 0.12 2.43
CA GLU A 572 -21.23 0.05 2.20
C GLU A 572 -22.02 -0.20 3.48
N GLU A 573 -21.55 -1.12 4.34
CA GLU A 573 -22.17 -1.41 5.62
C GLU A 573 -22.08 -0.21 6.59
N SER A 574 -20.96 0.52 6.55
CA SER A 574 -20.81 1.77 7.32
C SER A 574 -21.68 2.92 6.79
N GLN A 575 -21.87 3.01 5.47
CA GLN A 575 -22.74 4.01 4.84
C GLN A 575 -24.21 3.77 5.20
N LYS A 576 -24.73 2.55 4.99
CA LYS A 576 -26.11 2.17 5.35
C LYS A 576 -26.39 2.41 6.83
N LYS A 577 -25.43 2.13 7.71
CA LYS A 577 -25.53 2.43 9.15
C LYS A 577 -25.52 3.93 9.46
N SER A 578 -24.77 4.73 8.70
CA SER A 578 -24.78 6.19 8.83
C SER A 578 -26.10 6.81 8.34
N GLU A 579 -26.69 6.26 7.29
CA GLU A 579 -28.00 6.67 6.77
C GLU A 579 -29.11 6.37 7.78
N GLN A 580 -29.13 5.15 8.34
CA GLN A 580 -30.07 4.76 9.42
C GLN A 580 -29.95 5.67 10.66
N LEU A 581 -28.73 6.03 11.07
CA LEU A 581 -28.52 6.96 12.19
C LEU A 581 -28.97 8.40 11.87
N LEU A 582 -28.97 8.80 10.60
CA LEU A 582 -29.50 10.08 10.14
C LEU A 582 -31.04 10.09 10.15
N GLU A 583 -31.66 8.99 9.73
CA GLU A 583 -33.12 8.81 9.78
C GLU A 583 -33.62 8.73 11.23
N GLU A 584 -32.98 7.95 12.11
CA GLU A 584 -33.25 7.95 13.56
C GLU A 584 -33.09 9.36 14.18
N LEU A 585 -32.07 10.13 13.76
CA LEU A 585 -31.85 11.49 14.26
C LEU A 585 -32.99 12.44 13.84
N HIS A 586 -33.44 12.38 12.58
CA HIS A 586 -34.58 13.15 12.11
C HIS A 586 -35.87 12.79 12.86
N GLU A 587 -36.18 11.50 13.05
CA GLU A 587 -37.32 11.08 13.86
C GLU A 587 -37.26 11.63 15.30
N LYS A 588 -36.08 11.66 15.91
CA LYS A 588 -35.89 12.19 17.27
C LYS A 588 -36.10 13.70 17.32
N GLN A 589 -35.65 14.43 16.32
CA GLN A 589 -35.81 15.87 16.25
C GLN A 589 -37.29 16.27 16.02
N ASP A 590 -38.01 15.52 15.19
CA ASP A 590 -39.46 15.63 15.00
C ASP A 590 -40.25 15.32 16.30
N GLN A 591 -39.78 14.36 17.09
CA GLN A 591 -40.36 14.03 18.40
C GLN A 591 -40.07 15.13 19.43
N GLU A 592 -38.88 15.73 19.39
CA GLU A 592 -38.53 16.86 20.27
C GLU A 592 -39.42 18.08 20.00
N VAL A 593 -39.64 18.47 18.74
CA VAL A 593 -40.51 19.60 18.37
C VAL A 593 -41.94 19.39 18.91
N LYS A 594 -42.52 18.19 18.73
CA LYS A 594 -43.87 17.87 19.24
C LYS A 594 -43.95 17.92 20.77
N LEU A 595 -42.89 17.52 21.47
CA LEU A 595 -42.81 17.64 22.93
C LEU A 595 -42.65 19.10 23.39
N GLN A 596 -41.92 19.93 22.63
CA GLN A 596 -41.82 21.37 22.89
C GLN A 596 -43.17 22.09 22.70
N GLU A 597 -43.93 21.76 21.64
CA GLU A 597 -45.30 22.26 21.41
C GLU A 597 -46.25 21.90 22.56
N GLN A 598 -46.25 20.63 22.99
CA GLN A 598 -47.04 20.17 24.13
C GLN A 598 -46.65 20.87 25.44
N LEU A 599 -45.35 21.06 25.67
CA LEU A 599 -44.84 21.77 26.85
C LEU A 599 -45.33 23.22 26.90
N GLU A 600 -45.36 23.94 25.77
CA GLU A 600 -45.84 25.33 25.72
C GLU A 600 -47.36 25.41 25.95
N GLY A 601 -48.14 24.50 25.36
CA GLY A 601 -49.58 24.39 25.64
C GLY A 601 -49.89 24.11 27.12
N LEU A 602 -49.07 23.29 27.78
CA LEU A 602 -49.17 23.06 29.23
C LEU A 602 -48.78 24.30 30.06
N LYS A 603 -47.77 25.09 29.65
CA LYS A 603 -47.42 26.36 30.31
C LYS A 603 -48.57 27.35 30.24
N ASP A 604 -49.26 27.47 29.10
CA ASP A 604 -50.38 28.40 28.92
C ASP A 604 -51.64 27.96 29.66
N SER A 605 -51.93 26.66 29.69
CA SER A 605 -52.97 26.11 30.56
C SER A 605 -52.68 26.41 32.05
N LEU A 606 -51.43 26.23 32.49
CA LEU A 606 -50.99 26.59 33.85
C LEU A 606 -51.07 28.11 34.11
N ARG A 607 -50.81 28.95 33.09
CA ARG A 607 -50.93 30.42 33.15
C ARG A 607 -52.39 30.82 33.40
N SER A 608 -53.33 30.22 32.66
CA SER A 608 -54.78 30.42 32.85
C SER A 608 -55.24 29.93 34.23
N GLN A 609 -54.83 28.73 34.66
CA GLN A 609 -55.16 28.18 35.98
C GLN A 609 -54.71 29.12 37.12
N LYS A 610 -53.52 29.71 37.03
CA LYS A 610 -53.02 30.70 38.01
C LYS A 610 -53.85 31.99 38.02
N GLN A 611 -54.32 32.46 36.86
CA GLN A 611 -55.19 33.64 36.77
C GLN A 611 -56.56 33.37 37.40
N ASN A 612 -57.19 32.24 37.08
CA ASN A 612 -58.47 31.81 37.66
C ASN A 612 -58.37 31.64 39.19
N LEU A 613 -57.24 31.12 39.68
CA LEU A 613 -56.99 30.97 41.13
C LEU A 613 -56.88 32.34 41.84
N ALA A 614 -56.27 33.34 41.20
CA ALA A 614 -56.19 34.69 41.76
C ALA A 614 -57.57 35.38 41.83
N GLU A 615 -58.43 35.17 40.82
CA GLU A 615 -59.82 35.64 40.81
C GLU A 615 -60.63 35.00 41.96
N VAL A 616 -60.55 33.68 42.12
CA VAL A 616 -61.21 32.95 43.23
C VAL A 616 -60.69 33.38 44.61
N GLN A 617 -59.41 33.75 44.74
CA GLN A 617 -58.86 34.32 45.98
C GLN A 617 -59.44 35.71 46.29
N CYS A 618 -59.60 36.55 45.26
CA CYS A 618 -60.25 37.86 45.39
C CYS A 618 -61.71 37.73 45.88
N ASP A 619 -62.49 36.86 45.24
CA ASP A 619 -63.89 36.60 45.63
C ASP A 619 -64.00 35.99 47.05
N ARG A 620 -63.09 35.07 47.43
CA ARG A 620 -63.01 34.52 48.78
C ARG A 620 -62.82 35.62 49.83
N ASP A 621 -61.89 36.54 49.60
CA ASP A 621 -61.55 37.57 50.59
C ASP A 621 -62.61 38.68 50.63
N ARG A 622 -63.30 38.94 49.51
CA ARG A 622 -64.52 39.75 49.44
C ARG A 622 -65.68 39.14 50.23
N LEU A 623 -65.95 37.84 50.05
CA LEU A 623 -66.98 37.11 50.82
C LEU A 623 -66.65 37.06 52.31
N LYS A 624 -65.38 36.85 52.67
CA LYS A 624 -64.91 36.85 54.07
C LYS A 624 -65.13 38.20 54.75
N SER A 625 -64.92 39.29 54.01
CA SER A 625 -65.23 40.66 54.47
C SER A 625 -66.74 40.86 54.67
N LEU A 626 -67.57 40.34 53.76
CA LEU A 626 -69.04 40.38 53.85
C LEU A 626 -69.56 39.58 55.05
N CYS A 627 -68.97 38.42 55.36
CA CYS A 627 -69.29 37.63 56.55
C CYS A 627 -68.99 38.42 57.83
N ALA A 628 -67.83 39.06 57.93
CA ALA A 628 -67.48 39.88 59.10
C ALA A 628 -68.47 41.06 59.32
N GLU A 629 -68.96 41.67 58.23
CA GLU A 629 -70.02 42.70 58.28
C GLU A 629 -71.35 42.11 58.81
N LYS A 630 -71.74 40.91 58.36
CA LYS A 630 -72.98 40.26 58.82
C LYS A 630 -72.89 39.70 60.23
N ASP A 631 -71.75 39.19 60.66
CA ASP A 631 -71.51 38.78 62.05
C ASP A 631 -71.58 39.98 63.01
N ALA A 632 -71.00 41.12 62.62
CA ALA A 632 -71.12 42.36 63.39
C ALA A 632 -72.59 42.82 63.51
N ALA A 633 -73.33 42.83 62.39
CA ALA A 633 -74.76 43.16 62.40
C ALA A 633 -75.60 42.16 63.22
N PHE A 634 -75.25 40.87 63.19
CA PHE A 634 -75.91 39.84 63.97
C PHE A 634 -75.68 40.03 65.48
N GLN A 635 -74.46 40.36 65.91
CA GLN A 635 -74.18 40.65 67.33
C GLN A 635 -74.93 41.90 67.83
N VAL A 636 -75.08 42.94 67.00
CA VAL A 636 -75.94 44.09 67.30
C VAL A 636 -77.39 43.63 67.51
N ALA A 637 -77.98 42.93 66.54
CA ALA A 637 -79.35 42.41 66.64
C ALA A 637 -79.56 41.45 67.83
N LEU A 638 -78.53 40.68 68.22
CA LEU A 638 -78.59 39.79 69.39
C LEU A 638 -78.55 40.58 70.71
N SER A 639 -77.87 41.73 70.76
CA SER A 639 -77.95 42.67 71.89
C SER A 639 -79.33 43.34 72.02
N GLU A 640 -79.93 43.74 70.89
CA GLU A 640 -81.30 44.28 70.84
C GLU A 640 -82.33 43.21 71.24
N LYS A 641 -82.19 41.98 70.74
CA LYS A 641 -83.02 40.84 71.13
C LYS A 641 -82.96 40.60 72.64
N ARG A 642 -81.76 40.58 73.24
CA ARG A 642 -81.61 40.41 74.70
C ARG A 642 -82.29 41.53 75.50
N SER A 643 -82.22 42.77 75.02
CA SER A 643 -82.94 43.92 75.60
C SER A 643 -84.47 43.75 75.54
N LEU A 644 -85.00 43.17 74.45
CA LEU A 644 -86.42 42.85 74.33
C LEU A 644 -86.83 41.65 75.19
N GLU A 645 -85.97 40.63 75.33
CA GLU A 645 -86.25 39.45 76.17
C GLU A 645 -86.28 39.79 77.68
N THR A 646 -85.41 40.69 78.18
CA THR A 646 -85.54 41.22 79.55
C THR A 646 -86.79 42.08 79.76
N ARG A 647 -87.37 42.65 78.70
CA ARG A 647 -88.66 43.34 78.76
C ARG A 647 -89.88 42.41 78.67
N LEU A 648 -89.68 41.15 78.26
CA LEU A 648 -90.74 40.13 78.19
C LEU A 648 -90.76 39.23 79.44
N ALA A 649 -89.58 38.96 80.03
CA ALA A 649 -89.41 38.11 81.21
C ALA A 649 -90.01 38.67 82.52
N SER A 650 -90.56 39.89 82.51
CA SER A 650 -91.12 40.56 83.69
C SER A 650 -92.64 40.36 83.88
N LEU A 651 -93.36 39.75 82.92
CA LEU A 651 -94.82 39.66 82.93
C LEU A 651 -95.39 38.29 82.47
N SER A 652 -95.21 37.23 83.25
CA SER A 652 -96.15 36.10 83.27
C SER A 652 -96.02 35.22 84.51
N ASN A 653 -97.04 35.24 85.39
CA ASN A 653 -97.71 34.06 85.96
C ASN A 653 -98.56 34.44 87.19
N LEU A 654 -99.89 34.50 87.03
CA LEU A 654 -100.89 34.26 88.09
C LEU A 654 -102.29 34.09 87.48
N ALA A 655 -103.14 33.32 88.15
CA ALA A 655 -104.57 33.09 87.86
C ALA A 655 -105.39 33.55 89.11
N PRO A 656 -106.71 33.28 89.29
CA PRO A 656 -107.73 32.64 88.43
C PRO A 656 -109.10 33.41 88.41
N GLU A 657 -110.19 32.75 87.95
CA GLU A 657 -111.61 32.73 88.44
C GLU A 657 -112.28 33.97 89.14
N LYS A 658 -113.61 34.23 89.13
CA LYS A 658 -114.83 33.44 88.80
C LYS A 658 -116.12 34.31 88.67
N ASN A 659 -117.21 33.70 88.15
CA ASN A 659 -118.65 34.06 88.28
C ASN A 659 -119.19 35.23 87.40
N ALA A 660 -120.47 35.28 87.01
CA ALA A 660 -121.68 34.56 87.50
C ALA A 660 -122.60 33.98 86.38
N LYS A 661 -123.77 33.43 86.76
CA LYS A 661 -124.70 32.64 85.92
C LYS A 661 -125.90 33.43 85.35
N LYS A 662 -126.59 32.78 84.38
CA LYS A 662 -127.96 32.96 83.85
C LYS A 662 -128.10 33.89 82.62
N ASP A 663 -128.92 33.57 81.61
CA ASP A 663 -129.63 32.31 81.27
C ASP A 663 -129.99 32.28 79.76
N LEU A 664 -130.20 31.08 79.22
CA LEU A 664 -131.02 30.73 78.03
C LEU A 664 -130.69 31.31 76.63
N VAL A 665 -130.39 30.38 75.71
CA VAL A 665 -130.61 30.41 74.24
C VAL A 665 -129.86 31.48 73.41
N GLY A 666 -128.81 31.06 72.68
CA GLY A 666 -128.19 31.91 71.65
C GLY A 666 -126.79 31.56 71.12
N ALA A 667 -126.24 30.37 71.37
CA ALA A 667 -124.82 30.08 71.12
C ALA A 667 -124.59 29.00 70.04
N ASN A 668 -124.17 29.40 68.83
CA ASN A 668 -123.43 28.50 67.91
C ASN A 668 -122.54 29.24 66.86
N ASN A 669 -122.94 30.42 66.37
CA ASN A 669 -122.28 31.04 65.21
C ASN A 669 -120.92 31.72 65.49
N GLN A 670 -120.63 32.12 66.74
CA GLN A 670 -119.48 32.98 67.03
C GLN A 670 -118.15 32.23 67.24
N VAL A 671 -118.19 30.91 67.47
CA VAL A 671 -116.98 30.06 67.56
C VAL A 671 -116.39 29.79 66.17
N LEU A 672 -117.27 29.64 65.16
CA LEU A 672 -116.88 29.28 63.80
C LEU A 672 -115.93 30.30 63.17
N HIS A 673 -116.21 31.60 63.32
CA HIS A 673 -115.40 32.67 62.73
C HIS A 673 -113.96 32.71 63.26
N LYS A 674 -113.73 32.50 64.57
CA LYS A 674 -112.37 32.55 65.14
C LYS A 674 -111.46 31.44 64.59
N LEU A 675 -112.01 30.24 64.44
CA LEU A 675 -111.31 29.12 63.80
C LEU A 675 -111.02 29.38 62.32
N GLN A 676 -111.83 30.23 61.67
CA GLN A 676 -111.70 30.58 60.26
C GLN A 676 -110.54 31.56 60.00
N ASP A 677 -110.31 32.50 60.93
CA ASP A 677 -109.20 33.47 60.85
C ASP A 677 -107.83 32.82 61.15
N GLU A 678 -107.75 31.96 62.18
CA GLU A 678 -106.52 31.19 62.46
C GLU A 678 -106.15 30.27 61.29
N LEU A 679 -107.14 29.61 60.67
CA LEU A 679 -106.95 28.79 59.47
C LEU A 679 -106.43 29.62 58.27
N LYS A 680 -106.74 30.93 58.20
CA LYS A 680 -106.23 31.82 57.15
C LYS A 680 -104.75 32.12 57.39
N LEU A 681 -104.39 32.57 58.60
CA LEU A 681 -103.00 32.91 58.94
C LEU A 681 -102.06 31.70 58.73
N ARG A 682 -102.48 30.49 59.15
CA ARG A 682 -101.71 29.26 58.95
C ARG A 682 -101.49 28.88 57.47
N LYS A 683 -102.37 29.29 56.56
CA LYS A 683 -102.17 29.09 55.11
C LYS A 683 -101.16 30.08 54.52
N GLU A 684 -101.17 31.32 55.01
CA GLU A 684 -100.22 32.36 54.60
C GLU A 684 -98.80 32.03 55.10
N GLU A 685 -98.66 31.50 56.33
CA GLU A 685 -97.41 30.93 56.85
C GLU A 685 -96.91 29.73 56.01
N LEU A 686 -97.81 28.83 55.62
CA LEU A 686 -97.49 27.64 54.82
C LEU A 686 -96.96 28.03 53.43
N HIS A 687 -97.64 28.92 52.72
CA HIS A 687 -97.21 29.40 51.39
C HIS A 687 -95.83 30.10 51.46
N ALA A 688 -95.57 30.87 52.52
CA ALA A 688 -94.28 31.51 52.74
C ALA A 688 -93.15 30.50 53.06
N ALA A 689 -93.47 29.33 53.60
CA ALA A 689 -92.53 28.22 53.78
C ALA A 689 -92.30 27.46 52.47
N GLU A 690 -93.36 27.20 51.68
CA GLU A 690 -93.29 26.57 50.36
C GLU A 690 -92.40 27.37 49.38
N GLU A 691 -92.54 28.69 49.33
CA GLU A 691 -91.66 29.56 48.52
C GLU A 691 -90.18 29.50 48.94
N ARG A 692 -89.89 29.30 50.24
CA ARG A 692 -88.52 29.17 50.75
C ARG A 692 -87.96 27.79 50.41
N MET A 693 -88.76 26.73 50.55
CA MET A 693 -88.41 25.40 50.07
C MET A 693 -88.09 25.40 48.58
N GLN A 694 -88.92 26.04 47.75
CA GLN A 694 -88.69 26.08 46.30
C GLN A 694 -87.40 26.84 45.92
N ARG A 695 -87.08 27.93 46.63
CA ARG A 695 -85.81 28.65 46.46
C ARG A 695 -84.60 27.79 46.84
N LEU A 696 -84.64 27.14 48.01
CA LEU A 696 -83.58 26.24 48.47
C LEU A 696 -83.43 24.98 47.58
N ALA A 697 -84.52 24.48 47.00
CA ALA A 697 -84.47 23.38 46.03
C ALA A 697 -83.73 23.79 44.74
N ASN A 698 -84.00 24.99 44.21
CA ASN A 698 -83.31 25.51 43.04
C ASN A 698 -81.81 25.76 43.32
N GLU A 699 -81.47 26.30 44.50
CA GLU A 699 -80.07 26.51 44.92
C GLU A 699 -79.33 25.17 45.11
N LYS A 700 -79.98 24.18 45.73
CA LYS A 700 -79.47 22.81 45.84
C LYS A 700 -79.14 22.22 44.47
N ILE A 701 -80.06 22.30 43.49
CA ILE A 701 -79.82 21.79 42.12
C ILE A 701 -78.60 22.48 41.47
N LEU A 702 -78.43 23.79 41.68
CA LEU A 702 -77.28 24.53 41.15
C LEU A 702 -75.96 24.09 41.81
N LEU A 703 -75.98 23.76 43.10
CA LEU A 703 -74.81 23.23 43.82
C LEU A 703 -74.49 21.79 43.40
N GLU A 704 -75.49 20.92 43.25
CA GLU A 704 -75.33 19.55 42.71
C GLU A 704 -74.72 19.58 41.30
N GLN A 705 -75.17 20.49 40.43
CA GLN A 705 -74.56 20.70 39.10
C GLN A 705 -73.12 21.23 39.15
N LYS A 706 -72.74 22.01 40.17
CA LYS A 706 -71.35 22.46 40.36
C LYS A 706 -70.47 21.32 40.87
N ILE A 707 -70.95 20.55 41.84
CA ILE A 707 -70.26 19.38 42.39
C ILE A 707 -69.95 18.37 41.27
N SER A 708 -70.93 18.01 40.45
CA SER A 708 -70.73 17.10 39.30
C SER A 708 -69.71 17.59 38.26
N ARG A 709 -69.48 18.91 38.14
CA ARG A 709 -68.40 19.45 37.29
C ARG A 709 -67.03 19.39 37.95
N PHE A 710 -66.95 19.46 39.29
CA PHE A 710 -65.70 19.30 40.01
C PHE A 710 -65.30 17.83 40.11
N GLU A 711 -66.25 16.92 40.36
CA GLU A 711 -66.04 15.47 40.35
C GLU A 711 -65.40 15.02 39.02
N ARG A 712 -66.00 15.41 37.88
CA ARG A 712 -65.44 15.11 36.56
C ARG A 712 -64.03 15.68 36.32
N LYS A 713 -63.74 16.87 36.86
CA LYS A 713 -62.39 17.45 36.78
C LYS A 713 -61.37 16.74 37.66
N VAL A 714 -61.80 16.10 38.74
CA VAL A 714 -60.95 15.22 39.56
C VAL A 714 -60.68 13.90 38.80
N GLU A 715 -61.70 13.31 38.17
CA GLU A 715 -61.55 12.13 37.29
C GLU A 715 -60.60 12.42 36.11
N GLU A 716 -60.77 13.55 35.42
CA GLU A 716 -59.88 14.01 34.35
C GLU A 716 -58.43 14.19 34.83
N MET A 717 -58.24 14.73 36.04
CA MET A 717 -56.91 14.94 36.63
C MET A 717 -56.25 13.62 37.05
N GLU A 718 -57.00 12.68 37.63
CA GLU A 718 -56.50 11.35 38.02
C GLU A 718 -56.06 10.54 36.79
N VAL A 719 -56.76 10.66 35.66
CA VAL A 719 -56.35 10.07 34.37
C VAL A 719 -55.04 10.70 33.87
N VAL A 720 -54.87 12.02 33.97
CA VAL A 720 -53.62 12.70 33.58
C VAL A 720 -52.45 12.31 34.49
N GLU A 721 -52.64 12.24 35.80
CA GLU A 721 -51.61 11.80 36.76
C GLU A 721 -51.17 10.35 36.48
N LYS A 722 -52.14 9.46 36.17
CA LYS A 722 -51.88 8.07 35.80
C LYS A 722 -51.10 7.93 34.49
N ASN A 723 -51.39 8.77 33.49
CA ASN A 723 -50.66 8.78 32.22
C ASN A 723 -49.20 9.27 32.43
N LEU A 724 -49.01 10.36 33.19
CA LEU A 724 -47.68 10.88 33.53
C LEU A 724 -46.84 9.86 34.33
N GLU A 725 -47.47 9.08 35.22
CA GLU A 725 -46.78 8.00 35.92
C GLU A 725 -46.38 6.85 35.00
N GLN A 726 -47.22 6.50 34.01
CA GLN A 726 -46.85 5.51 32.98
C GLN A 726 -45.69 6.00 32.09
N GLU A 727 -45.69 7.26 31.67
CA GLU A 727 -44.55 7.85 30.94
C GLU A 727 -43.28 7.86 31.78
N ARG A 728 -43.37 8.24 33.06
CA ARG A 728 -42.24 8.21 34.00
C ARG A 728 -41.67 6.79 34.16
N GLN A 729 -42.52 5.77 34.20
CA GLN A 729 -42.08 4.37 34.26
C GLN A 729 -41.44 3.90 32.94
N SER A 730 -42.01 4.29 31.79
CA SER A 730 -41.45 4.01 30.46
C SER A 730 -40.06 4.63 30.27
N LEU A 731 -39.91 5.92 30.60
CA LEU A 731 -38.62 6.63 30.56
C LEU A 731 -37.60 5.98 31.50
N LYS A 732 -38.01 5.58 32.71
CA LYS A 732 -37.13 4.90 33.66
C LYS A 732 -36.62 3.54 33.13
N LEU A 733 -37.47 2.77 32.44
CA LEU A 733 -37.04 1.53 31.78
C LEU A 733 -36.06 1.81 30.63
N ARG A 734 -36.29 2.88 29.83
CA ARG A 734 -35.39 3.24 28.74
C ARG A 734 -34.02 3.76 29.23
N VAL A 735 -33.97 4.47 30.36
CA VAL A 735 -32.71 4.84 31.02
C VAL A 735 -31.93 3.59 31.42
N ILE A 736 -32.56 2.61 32.09
CA ILE A 736 -31.92 1.35 32.48
C ILE A 736 -31.41 0.57 31.24
N GLU A 737 -32.13 0.59 30.12
CA GLU A 737 -31.69 -0.03 28.87
C GLU A 737 -30.44 0.67 28.28
N LEU A 738 -30.40 2.01 28.32
CA LEU A 738 -29.26 2.81 27.87
C LEU A 738 -28.03 2.65 28.78
N GLU A 739 -28.22 2.62 30.10
CA GLU A 739 -27.17 2.29 31.08
C GLU A 739 -26.58 0.90 30.80
N ARG A 740 -27.42 -0.11 30.54
CA ARG A 740 -26.97 -1.46 30.18
C ARG A 740 -26.20 -1.51 28.86
N LYS A 741 -26.60 -0.70 27.87
CA LYS A 741 -25.88 -0.56 26.59
C LYS A 741 -24.53 0.15 26.77
N LEU A 742 -24.47 1.19 27.59
CA LEU A 742 -23.24 1.90 27.93
C LEU A 742 -22.27 0.98 28.69
N GLU A 743 -22.77 0.14 29.61
CA GLU A 743 -21.94 -0.86 30.30
C GLU A 743 -21.45 -1.98 29.35
N MET A 744 -22.25 -2.38 28.36
CA MET A 744 -21.79 -3.27 27.29
C MET A 744 -20.64 -2.62 26.48
N PHE A 745 -20.83 -1.41 25.95
CA PHE A 745 -19.79 -0.72 25.19
C PHE A 745 -18.53 -0.43 26.03
N ALA A 746 -18.66 -0.20 27.34
CA ALA A 746 -17.52 -0.07 28.24
C ALA A 746 -16.73 -1.39 28.38
N ARG A 747 -17.41 -2.55 28.39
CA ARG A 747 -16.78 -3.88 28.37
C ARG A 747 -16.14 -4.21 27.02
N ASP A 748 -16.80 -3.84 25.92
CA ASP A 748 -16.28 -4.06 24.56
C ASP A 748 -15.06 -3.17 24.26
N LEU A 749 -15.04 -1.94 24.79
CA LEU A 749 -13.86 -1.06 24.77
C LEU A 749 -12.73 -1.60 25.66
N ALA A 750 -13.04 -2.20 26.82
CA ALA A 750 -12.05 -2.78 27.71
C ALA A 750 -11.39 -4.05 27.12
N THR A 751 -12.18 -4.93 26.50
CA THR A 751 -11.65 -6.10 25.77
C THR A 751 -10.82 -5.67 24.56
N SER A 752 -11.30 -4.70 23.76
CA SER A 752 -10.55 -4.15 22.62
C SER A 752 -9.20 -3.56 23.05
N LYS A 753 -9.15 -2.81 24.17
CA LYS A 753 -7.89 -2.30 24.75
C LYS A 753 -6.96 -3.43 25.22
N SER A 754 -7.51 -4.51 25.78
CA SER A 754 -6.73 -5.69 26.16
C SER A 754 -6.14 -6.41 24.95
N THR A 755 -6.92 -6.56 23.86
CA THR A 755 -6.43 -7.16 22.61
C THR A 755 -5.32 -6.31 21.99
N LEU A 756 -5.48 -4.99 21.96
CA LEU A 756 -4.45 -4.06 21.47
C LEU A 756 -3.16 -4.13 22.30
N ALA A 757 -3.25 -4.29 23.63
CA ALA A 757 -2.08 -4.51 24.47
C ALA A 757 -1.36 -5.84 24.17
N ILE A 758 -2.10 -6.91 23.88
CA ILE A 758 -1.54 -8.21 23.46
C ILE A 758 -0.86 -8.09 22.07
N VAL A 759 -1.49 -7.40 21.13
CA VAL A 759 -0.91 -7.15 19.79
C VAL A 759 0.38 -6.35 19.90
N ASN A 760 0.44 -5.32 20.75
CA ASN A 760 1.67 -4.55 20.98
C ASN A 760 2.78 -5.39 21.64
N ALA A 761 2.45 -6.28 22.58
CA ALA A 761 3.41 -7.21 23.17
C ALA A 761 3.96 -8.22 22.14
N ASN A 762 3.08 -8.74 21.27
CA ASN A 762 3.49 -9.61 20.17
C ASN A 762 4.36 -8.88 19.14
N LEU A 763 4.07 -7.61 18.86
CA LEU A 763 4.87 -6.78 17.95
C LEU A 763 6.27 -6.52 18.52
N ALA A 764 6.39 -6.21 19.82
CA ALA A 764 7.69 -6.08 20.49
C ALA A 764 8.49 -7.42 20.49
N SER A 765 7.80 -8.55 20.69
CA SER A 765 8.41 -9.89 20.56
C SER A 765 8.91 -10.16 19.14
N LEU A 766 8.13 -9.81 18.11
CA LEU A 766 8.54 -9.92 16.71
C LEU A 766 9.72 -9.01 16.35
N GLN A 767 9.82 -7.82 16.95
CA GLN A 767 10.98 -6.93 16.78
C GLN A 767 12.25 -7.51 17.41
N ASN A 768 12.16 -8.16 18.58
CA ASN A 768 13.28 -8.89 19.17
C ASN A 768 13.69 -10.09 18.30
N ASN A 769 12.73 -10.91 17.85
CA ASN A 769 12.99 -12.04 16.97
C ASN A 769 13.64 -11.61 15.63
N LEU A 770 13.26 -10.44 15.09
CA LEU A 770 13.89 -9.86 13.90
C LEU A 770 15.37 -9.54 14.17
N LYS A 771 15.67 -8.92 15.32
CA LYS A 771 17.04 -8.56 15.73
C LYS A 771 17.91 -9.80 15.94
N GLU A 772 17.38 -10.84 16.61
CA GLU A 772 18.07 -12.13 16.75
C GLU A 772 18.34 -12.78 15.38
N LEU A 773 17.41 -12.65 14.43
CA LEU A 773 17.58 -13.18 13.06
C LEU A 773 18.62 -12.38 12.26
N GLU A 774 18.74 -11.08 12.49
CA GLU A 774 19.82 -10.23 11.95
C GLU A 774 21.20 -10.64 12.53
N GLU A 775 21.29 -10.86 13.84
CA GLU A 775 22.51 -11.34 14.51
C GLU A 775 22.92 -12.76 14.04
N LEU A 776 21.94 -13.63 13.78
CA LEU A 776 22.18 -14.95 13.19
C LEU A 776 22.61 -14.89 11.72
N ARG A 777 22.21 -13.86 10.95
CA ARG A 777 22.73 -13.63 9.59
C ARG A 777 24.19 -13.20 9.65
N GLU A 778 24.53 -12.23 10.51
CA GLU A 778 25.92 -11.79 10.70
C GLU A 778 26.80 -12.97 11.16
N MET A 779 26.34 -13.78 12.13
CA MET A 779 27.07 -14.98 12.55
C MET A 779 27.23 -16.00 11.43
N LYS A 780 26.23 -16.18 10.55
CA LYS A 780 26.34 -17.07 9.38
C LYS A 780 27.36 -16.54 8.38
N GLU A 781 27.33 -15.25 8.05
CA GLU A 781 28.34 -14.64 7.18
C GLU A 781 29.75 -14.79 7.76
N ASP A 782 29.90 -14.68 9.08
CA ASP A 782 31.17 -14.86 9.77
C ASP A 782 31.66 -16.32 9.80
N ILE A 783 30.73 -17.30 9.80
CA ILE A 783 31.03 -18.73 9.60
C ILE A 783 31.42 -19.00 8.15
N ASP A 784 30.71 -18.44 7.17
CA ASP A 784 31.01 -18.61 5.74
C ASP A 784 32.39 -18.01 5.39
N ARG A 785 32.73 -16.83 5.94
CA ARG A 785 34.08 -16.24 5.86
C ARG A 785 35.16 -17.18 6.42
N LYS A 786 34.93 -17.82 7.57
CA LYS A 786 35.88 -18.77 8.18
C LYS A 786 35.99 -20.07 7.39
N ASN A 787 34.90 -20.55 6.80
CA ASN A 787 34.89 -21.72 5.92
C ASN A 787 35.70 -21.45 4.64
N GLU A 788 35.54 -20.28 4.01
CA GLU A 788 36.31 -19.90 2.82
C GLU A 788 37.81 -19.75 3.12
N GLN A 789 38.18 -19.12 4.25
CA GLN A 789 39.56 -19.07 4.72
C GLN A 789 40.14 -20.47 4.93
N THR A 790 39.39 -21.37 5.57
CA THR A 790 39.81 -22.76 5.82
C THR A 790 39.99 -23.54 4.51
N ALA A 791 39.07 -23.39 3.55
CA ALA A 791 39.17 -23.99 2.23
C ALA A 791 40.40 -23.46 1.44
N SER A 792 40.71 -22.18 1.58
CA SER A 792 41.90 -21.56 0.98
C SER A 792 43.20 -22.13 1.56
N ILE A 793 43.28 -22.30 2.89
CA ILE A 793 44.42 -22.94 3.57
C ILE A 793 44.60 -24.39 3.10
N LEU A 794 43.52 -25.19 3.08
CA LEU A 794 43.56 -26.57 2.60
C LEU A 794 44.02 -26.67 1.13
N LYS A 795 43.56 -25.75 0.27
CA LYS A 795 43.97 -25.66 -1.14
C LYS A 795 45.44 -25.31 -1.29
N MET A 796 45.99 -24.44 -0.43
CA MET A 796 47.42 -24.12 -0.39
C MET A 796 48.25 -25.35 0.06
N GLN A 797 47.83 -26.04 1.11
CA GLN A 797 48.50 -27.25 1.61
C GLN A 797 48.48 -28.39 0.57
N ALA A 798 47.35 -28.61 -0.11
CA ALA A 798 47.25 -29.58 -1.20
C ALA A 798 48.18 -29.23 -2.38
N SER A 799 48.34 -27.93 -2.68
CA SER A 799 49.28 -27.47 -3.72
C SER A 799 50.75 -27.72 -3.33
N GLN A 800 51.11 -27.49 -2.06
CA GLN A 800 52.45 -27.78 -1.53
C GLN A 800 52.75 -29.29 -1.50
N LEU A 801 51.77 -30.12 -1.16
CA LEU A 801 51.89 -31.58 -1.22
C LEU A 801 52.12 -32.07 -2.67
N ALA A 802 51.41 -31.51 -3.64
CA ALA A 802 51.63 -31.83 -5.06
C ALA A 802 53.03 -31.40 -5.55
N GLU A 803 53.55 -30.25 -5.11
CA GLU A 803 54.90 -29.78 -5.44
C GLU A 803 55.98 -30.68 -4.80
N LEU A 804 55.80 -31.10 -3.53
CA LEU A 804 56.66 -32.07 -2.86
C LEU A 804 56.61 -33.46 -3.51
N GLU A 805 55.45 -33.92 -3.98
CA GLU A 805 55.33 -35.16 -4.74
C GLU A 805 56.12 -35.13 -6.05
N VAL A 806 56.15 -33.99 -6.75
CA VAL A 806 56.95 -33.82 -7.97
C VAL A 806 58.44 -33.85 -7.64
N LEU A 807 58.88 -33.06 -6.66
CA LEU A 807 60.29 -33.04 -6.22
C LEU A 807 60.77 -34.42 -5.74
N TYR A 808 59.94 -35.18 -5.02
CA TYR A 808 60.27 -36.54 -4.59
C TYR A 808 60.34 -37.54 -5.76
N LYS A 809 59.50 -37.39 -6.79
CA LYS A 809 59.59 -38.19 -8.03
C LYS A 809 60.87 -37.85 -8.81
N GLU A 810 61.23 -36.58 -8.90
CA GLU A 810 62.49 -36.13 -9.49
C GLU A 810 63.71 -36.66 -8.72
N GLU A 811 63.69 -36.62 -7.38
CA GLU A 811 64.73 -37.19 -6.52
C GLU A 811 64.84 -38.72 -6.71
N GLN A 812 63.73 -39.45 -6.80
CA GLN A 812 63.76 -40.89 -7.10
C GLN A 812 64.35 -41.20 -8.48
N VAL A 813 64.11 -40.36 -9.50
CA VAL A 813 64.72 -40.51 -10.84
C VAL A 813 66.22 -40.20 -10.80
N LEU A 814 66.64 -39.19 -10.05
CA LEU A 814 68.06 -38.86 -9.84
C LEU A 814 68.79 -39.97 -9.07
N ARG A 815 68.18 -40.55 -8.02
CA ARG A 815 68.74 -41.71 -7.31
C ARG A 815 68.88 -42.92 -8.24
N LYS A 816 67.92 -43.17 -9.15
CA LYS A 816 67.97 -44.21 -10.18
C LYS A 816 68.90 -43.92 -11.37
N THR A 817 69.60 -42.79 -11.38
CA THR A 817 70.66 -42.48 -12.36
C THR A 817 72.03 -42.25 -11.71
N LEU A 818 72.10 -42.31 -10.37
CA LEU A 818 73.34 -42.27 -9.57
C LEU A 818 73.72 -43.64 -8.98
N PHE A 819 72.81 -44.62 -9.01
CA PHE A 819 72.97 -46.02 -8.62
C PHE A 819 72.44 -46.93 -9.73
#